data_AF-A0A1S9CC64-F1
#
_entry.id   AF-A0A1S9CC64-F1
#
_cell.length_a   1.000
_cell.length_b   1.000
_cell.length_c   1.000
_cell.angle_alpha   90.00
_cell.angle_beta   90.00
_cell.angle_gamma   90.00
#
_symmetry.space_group_name_H-M   'P 1'
#
loop_
_entity.id
_entity.type
_entity.pdbx_description
1 polymer ?
#
loop_
_entity_poly.entity_id
_entity_poly.type
_entity_poly.pdbx_seq_one_letter_code
_entity_poly.pdbx_strand_id
1 'polypeptide(L)'
;MIFKSELENGLKTWYKVLTGRDIDFQNLQTFNEKMQWCKLYDNNPLKTKLTDKYEAKRWVADKIGKEYIIDLIGVYENWEEVPFDELPEQFVIKATHGWAQNIIVQDKSNFDKNEAKLQIENWLNHNHYTNNWEMQYKDIKPRILIEKYLENYDNQLYDYKLWCFNGKVEYIMLLKDRTSDVTRMFFNREWECQSFTFNAEVKYSKIPKPVNLNKMIEIAEILSKGFNFVRVDLYCLNDGDIKFGEMTFTPDTGGARWNSYEAEFKIGQLLNIEPLKEKLINQYNNSKVIFFTPVYNAIDTIERAYKSLVNQTDKNWIWHVVDDVSTDGTYELLQKFANKDERIILHRNKINNVVAEGNDIVDIGIMYNDIDYLAILDADDEYTSDFIIECKTYAVANNLDIVAGGREIIVDNKHEGIKVAKKQFLILTKTEKEELFIEYFSFMINYWGKLFKISNLKIIDRSNLIYQHNNGHDTAFSTELCRNAKNIGILNKLFYKYYIYKTSKSHTWRKGKIESYIKIHNLMKRYLLDCNLIITETNKNAILYNFICLTDLSVKILILESNLTDYKKQQEILKIGRADYIKCLIEDEGFNSWCNNRGIRKDVKKECFTLIKTWMLSQTNIADDIILEFCEIGQLFCSSINDEEGWTKFSILHANALTELGNNMITQGEQKIQELERMLSL
;
A
#
# COMPACT_ATOMS: atom_id res chain seq x y z
N MET A 1 14.82 0.12 2.30
CA MET A 1 13.61 -0.41 1.63
C MET A 1 12.76 0.78 1.21
N ILE A 2 13.06 1.39 0.07
CA ILE A 2 12.21 2.44 -0.53
C ILE A 2 11.03 1.72 -1.20
N PHE A 3 9.82 2.24 -1.01
CA PHE A 3 8.58 1.52 -1.15
C PHE A 3 8.29 1.17 -2.61
N LYS A 4 7.86 -0.07 -2.88
CA LYS A 4 7.54 -0.55 -4.25
C LYS A 4 6.57 0.38 -5.03
N SER A 5 5.63 1.07 -4.38
CA SER A 5 4.78 2.08 -5.04
C SER A 5 5.51 3.39 -5.38
N GLU A 6 6.47 3.81 -4.56
CA GLU A 6 7.36 4.93 -4.90
C GLU A 6 8.33 4.54 -6.02
N LEU A 7 8.79 3.28 -6.05
CA LEU A 7 9.60 2.76 -7.15
C LEU A 7 8.79 2.68 -8.45
N GLU A 8 7.55 2.19 -8.42
CA GLU A 8 6.65 2.19 -9.58
C GLU A 8 6.34 3.60 -10.07
N ASN A 9 6.02 4.53 -9.17
CA ASN A 9 5.74 5.92 -9.53
C ASN A 9 7.01 6.61 -10.07
N GLY A 10 8.15 6.42 -9.43
CA GLY A 10 9.44 6.91 -9.91
C GLY A 10 9.79 6.34 -11.28
N LEU A 11 9.56 5.04 -11.50
CA LEU A 11 9.78 4.38 -12.78
C LEU A 11 8.80 4.86 -13.86
N LYS A 12 7.51 5.06 -13.53
CA LYS A 12 6.51 5.67 -14.41
C LYS A 12 6.94 7.05 -14.87
N THR A 13 7.33 7.90 -13.92
CA THR A 13 7.81 9.26 -14.23
C THR A 13 9.06 9.20 -15.11
N TRP A 14 10.05 8.38 -14.75
CA TRP A 14 11.27 8.20 -15.53
C TRP A 14 10.98 7.68 -16.95
N TYR A 15 10.10 6.68 -17.07
CA TYR A 15 9.71 6.08 -18.36
C TYR A 15 8.98 7.09 -19.26
N LYS A 16 8.09 7.91 -18.67
CA LYS A 16 7.40 8.99 -19.38
C LYS A 16 8.37 10.06 -19.85
N VAL A 17 9.34 10.46 -19.02
CA VAL A 17 10.37 11.43 -19.40
C VAL A 17 11.23 10.88 -20.55
N LEU A 18 11.58 9.59 -20.50
CA LEU A 18 12.44 8.97 -21.50
C LEU A 18 11.73 8.71 -22.84
N THR A 19 10.49 8.24 -22.80
CA THR A 19 9.78 7.73 -24.00
C THR A 19 8.62 8.61 -24.46
N GLY A 20 8.16 9.54 -23.63
CA GLY A 20 6.94 10.33 -23.85
C GLY A 20 5.63 9.56 -23.60
N ARG A 21 5.69 8.28 -23.20
CA ARG A 21 4.51 7.42 -23.00
C ARG A 21 4.28 7.12 -21.52
N ASP A 22 3.01 7.06 -21.14
CA ASP A 22 2.60 6.52 -19.84
C ASP A 22 2.68 4.98 -19.86
N ILE A 23 2.83 4.37 -18.68
CA ILE A 23 2.83 2.91 -18.50
C ILE A 23 1.71 2.49 -17.55
N ASP A 24 0.91 1.53 -18.00
CA ASP A 24 -0.10 0.86 -17.20
C ASP A 24 0.38 -0.54 -16.77
N PHE A 25 0.77 -0.69 -15.51
CA PHE A 25 1.23 -1.98 -14.97
C PHE A 25 0.13 -3.06 -14.94
N GLN A 26 -1.14 -2.69 -15.06
CA GLN A 26 -2.25 -3.65 -15.14
C GLN A 26 -2.42 -4.20 -16.56
N ASN A 27 -1.97 -3.47 -17.58
CA ASN A 27 -2.13 -3.82 -18.99
C ASN A 27 -0.85 -3.52 -19.78
N LEU A 28 0.21 -4.26 -19.47
CA LEU A 28 1.52 -4.14 -20.14
C LEU A 28 1.48 -4.83 -21.51
N GLN A 29 1.73 -4.08 -22.59
CA GLN A 29 1.56 -4.61 -23.94
C GLN A 29 2.88 -4.68 -24.71
N THR A 30 3.67 -3.62 -24.64
CA THR A 30 4.90 -3.47 -25.43
C THR A 30 6.13 -4.05 -24.73
N PHE A 31 7.20 -4.30 -25.50
CA PHE A 31 8.46 -4.80 -24.95
C PHE A 31 9.03 -3.88 -23.86
N ASN A 32 9.06 -2.56 -24.10
CA ASN A 32 9.59 -1.60 -23.13
C ASN A 32 8.77 -1.59 -21.83
N GLU A 33 7.44 -1.60 -21.92
CA GLU A 33 6.55 -1.65 -20.74
C GLU A 33 6.80 -2.91 -19.90
N LYS A 34 6.83 -4.08 -20.54
CA LYS A 34 7.11 -5.35 -19.83
C LYS A 34 8.53 -5.39 -19.26
N MET A 35 9.51 -4.75 -19.89
CA MET A 35 10.85 -4.60 -19.33
C MET A 35 10.88 -3.74 -18.06
N GLN A 36 10.07 -2.68 -17.99
CA GLN A 36 9.92 -1.90 -16.76
C GLN A 36 9.36 -2.76 -15.62
N TRP A 37 8.40 -3.64 -15.91
CA TRP A 37 7.91 -4.62 -14.93
C TRP A 37 9.01 -5.60 -14.50
N CYS A 38 9.76 -6.17 -15.44
CA CYS A 38 10.86 -7.08 -15.12
C CYS A 38 11.94 -6.44 -14.23
N LYS A 39 12.25 -5.15 -14.42
CA LYS A 39 13.21 -4.41 -13.58
C LYS A 39 12.78 -4.37 -12.11
N LEU A 40 11.49 -4.28 -11.82
CA LEU A 40 10.97 -4.21 -10.45
C LEU A 40 10.72 -5.59 -9.85
N TYR A 41 10.27 -6.54 -10.65
CA TYR A 41 9.63 -7.77 -10.17
C TYR A 41 10.39 -9.06 -10.50
N ASP A 42 11.26 -9.06 -11.51
CA ASP A 42 12.05 -10.22 -11.90
C ASP A 42 13.49 -10.13 -11.36
N ASN A 43 13.56 -10.02 -10.02
CA ASN A 43 14.81 -9.95 -9.26
C ASN A 43 15.31 -11.35 -8.91
N ASN A 44 16.13 -11.90 -9.82
CA ASN A 44 16.87 -13.14 -9.61
C ASN A 44 18.35 -12.82 -9.34
N PRO A 45 18.93 -13.23 -8.20
CA PRO A 45 20.35 -12.97 -7.88
C PRO A 45 21.33 -13.47 -8.95
N LEU A 46 20.95 -14.50 -9.73
CA LEU A 46 21.75 -14.97 -10.85
C LEU A 46 21.91 -13.88 -11.93
N LYS A 47 20.93 -12.99 -12.14
CA LYS A 47 21.06 -11.88 -13.10
C LYS A 47 22.15 -10.91 -12.71
N THR A 48 22.28 -10.60 -11.42
CA THR A 48 23.40 -9.78 -10.90
C THR A 48 24.73 -10.44 -11.20
N LYS A 49 24.85 -11.74 -10.90
CA LYS A 49 26.06 -12.51 -11.23
C LYS A 49 26.37 -12.52 -12.73
N LEU A 50 25.37 -12.64 -13.59
CA LEU A 50 25.55 -12.70 -15.05
C LEU A 50 25.69 -11.34 -15.73
N THR A 51 25.39 -10.26 -15.00
CA THR A 51 25.63 -8.88 -15.45
C THR A 51 27.07 -8.44 -15.16
N ASP A 52 27.68 -8.98 -14.10
CA ASP A 52 29.12 -8.83 -13.85
C ASP A 52 29.91 -9.58 -14.94
N LYS A 53 30.65 -8.84 -15.77
CA LYS A 53 31.38 -9.40 -16.92
C LYS A 53 32.37 -10.50 -16.54
N TYR A 54 32.99 -10.42 -15.37
CA TYR A 54 33.94 -11.44 -14.91
C TYR A 54 33.21 -12.69 -14.44
N GLU A 55 32.20 -12.55 -13.58
CA GLU A 55 31.45 -13.69 -13.07
C GLU A 55 30.62 -14.38 -14.17
N ALA A 56 30.11 -13.62 -15.13
CA ALA A 56 29.44 -14.13 -16.31
C ALA A 56 30.36 -15.05 -17.11
N LYS A 57 31.62 -14.64 -17.37
CA LYS A 57 32.60 -15.45 -18.11
C LYS A 57 32.90 -16.76 -17.41
N ARG A 58 33.05 -16.76 -16.08
CA ARG A 58 33.22 -18.00 -15.31
C ARG A 58 32.01 -18.91 -15.44
N TRP A 59 30.81 -18.36 -15.29
CA TRP A 59 29.58 -19.13 -15.42
C TRP A 59 29.39 -19.71 -16.83
N VAL A 60 29.72 -18.93 -17.87
CA VAL A 60 29.67 -19.38 -19.27
C VAL A 60 30.71 -20.47 -19.53
N ALA A 61 31.95 -20.32 -19.04
CA ALA A 61 32.99 -21.34 -19.14
C ALA A 61 32.53 -22.69 -18.57
N ASP A 62 31.88 -22.66 -17.40
CA ASP A 62 31.36 -23.86 -16.75
C ASP A 62 30.18 -24.49 -17.52
N LYS A 63 29.46 -23.71 -18.33
CA LYS A 63 28.25 -24.14 -19.05
C LYS A 63 28.51 -24.67 -20.45
N ILE A 64 29.35 -23.98 -21.21
CA ILE A 64 29.58 -24.27 -22.62
C ILE A 64 31.04 -24.54 -22.96
N GLY A 65 31.97 -24.34 -22.03
CA GLY A 65 33.41 -24.54 -22.25
C GLY A 65 34.23 -23.24 -22.25
N LYS A 66 35.50 -23.35 -21.88
CA LYS A 66 36.44 -22.21 -21.78
C LYS A 66 36.86 -21.67 -23.15
N GLU A 67 36.76 -22.48 -24.20
CA GLU A 67 37.07 -22.11 -25.56
C GLU A 67 36.21 -20.95 -26.07
N TYR A 68 34.99 -20.76 -25.53
CA TYR A 68 34.11 -19.65 -25.89
C TYR A 68 34.41 -18.36 -25.11
N ILE A 69 35.37 -18.36 -24.17
CA ILE A 69 35.72 -17.19 -23.38
C ILE A 69 36.91 -16.48 -24.02
N ILE A 70 36.85 -15.15 -24.09
CA ILE A 70 37.98 -14.31 -24.49
C ILE A 70 39.10 -14.49 -23.47
N ASP A 71 40.33 -14.71 -23.94
CA ASP A 71 41.51 -14.87 -23.08
C ASP A 71 41.60 -13.70 -22.09
N LEU A 72 41.52 -14.05 -20.80
CA LEU A 72 41.56 -13.09 -19.71
C LEU A 72 43.02 -12.88 -19.29
N ILE A 73 43.50 -11.64 -19.39
CA ILE A 73 44.86 -11.26 -19.00
C ILE A 73 44.92 -11.00 -17.50
N GLY A 74 43.91 -10.34 -16.92
CA GLY A 74 43.86 -10.09 -15.48
C GLY A 74 42.58 -9.44 -14.98
N VAL A 75 42.38 -9.48 -13.67
CA VAL A 75 41.29 -8.83 -12.95
C VAL A 75 41.85 -8.16 -11.71
N TYR A 76 41.53 -6.88 -11.55
CA TYR A 76 42.13 -6.04 -10.51
C TYR A 76 41.04 -5.24 -9.79
N GLU A 77 41.23 -4.99 -8.50
CA GLU A 77 40.24 -4.22 -7.72
C GLU A 77 40.42 -2.71 -7.87
N ASN A 78 41.65 -2.28 -8.16
CA ASN A 78 42.03 -0.88 -8.32
C ASN A 78 43.08 -0.72 -9.42
N TRP A 79 43.29 0.51 -9.85
CA TRP A 79 44.18 0.84 -10.97
C TRP A 79 45.65 0.52 -10.67
N GLU A 80 46.06 0.70 -9.42
CA GLU A 80 47.42 0.52 -8.94
C GLU A 80 47.90 -0.95 -8.99
N GLU A 81 46.97 -1.91 -8.95
CA GLU A 81 47.27 -3.35 -9.05
C GLU A 81 47.58 -3.80 -10.48
N VAL A 82 47.28 -3.00 -11.51
CA VAL A 82 47.44 -3.41 -12.90
C VAL A 82 48.92 -3.41 -13.32
N PRO A 83 49.51 -4.57 -13.71
CA PRO A 83 50.91 -4.65 -14.10
C PRO A 83 51.09 -4.21 -15.56
N PHE A 84 50.95 -2.91 -15.84
CA PHE A 84 50.97 -2.37 -17.20
C PHE A 84 52.22 -2.77 -18.00
N ASP A 85 53.35 -2.96 -17.35
CA ASP A 85 54.59 -3.32 -18.04
C ASP A 85 54.57 -4.78 -18.54
N GLU A 86 53.79 -5.64 -17.90
CA GLU A 86 53.60 -7.05 -18.26
C GLU A 86 52.48 -7.28 -19.29
N LEU A 87 51.61 -6.28 -19.51
CA LEU A 87 50.52 -6.39 -20.50
C LEU A 87 51.07 -6.52 -21.94
N PRO A 88 50.39 -7.27 -22.82
CA PRO A 88 50.76 -7.37 -24.23
C PRO A 88 50.66 -6.03 -24.96
N GLU A 89 51.14 -5.98 -26.20
CA GLU A 89 51.05 -4.77 -27.03
C GLU A 89 49.60 -4.32 -27.30
N GLN A 90 48.67 -5.28 -27.35
CA GLN A 90 47.25 -5.04 -27.62
C GLN A 90 46.36 -5.70 -26.58
N PHE A 91 45.43 -4.94 -26.01
CA PHE A 91 44.49 -5.41 -24.99
C PHE A 91 43.26 -4.51 -24.89
N VAL A 92 42.23 -4.97 -24.18
CA VAL A 92 41.03 -4.19 -23.88
C VAL A 92 40.82 -4.14 -22.38
N ILE A 93 40.70 -2.93 -21.82
CA ILE A 93 40.33 -2.72 -20.41
C ILE A 93 38.83 -2.49 -20.33
N LYS A 94 38.15 -3.11 -19.37
CA LYS A 94 36.71 -2.95 -19.13
C LYS A 94 36.41 -2.83 -17.64
N ALA A 95 35.35 -2.11 -17.30
CA ALA A 95 34.74 -2.22 -15.98
C ALA A 95 33.81 -3.46 -15.93
N THR A 96 33.81 -4.22 -14.84
CA THR A 96 32.97 -5.43 -14.74
C THR A 96 31.47 -5.13 -14.61
N HIS A 97 31.09 -3.96 -14.11
CA HIS A 97 29.76 -3.65 -13.59
C HIS A 97 28.95 -2.66 -14.44
N GLY A 98 29.28 -2.46 -15.71
CA GLY A 98 28.62 -1.43 -16.53
C GLY A 98 28.60 -1.68 -18.03
N TRP A 99 27.98 -0.74 -18.74
CA TRP A 99 27.88 -0.70 -20.21
C TRP A 99 28.70 0.48 -20.76
N ALA A 100 29.22 0.34 -21.99
CA ALA A 100 30.08 1.33 -22.67
C ALA A 100 31.38 1.74 -21.92
N GLN A 101 31.77 1.04 -20.86
CA GLN A 101 32.98 1.28 -20.08
C GLN A 101 34.12 0.38 -20.56
N ASN A 102 34.66 0.68 -21.75
CA ASN A 102 35.78 -0.07 -22.35
C ASN A 102 36.85 0.88 -22.92
N ILE A 103 38.12 0.54 -22.74
CA ILE A 103 39.26 1.19 -23.39
C ILE A 103 39.94 0.17 -24.28
N ILE A 104 40.07 0.47 -25.57
CA ILE A 104 40.71 -0.40 -26.55
C ILE A 104 42.13 0.09 -26.78
N VAL A 105 43.13 -0.77 -26.53
CA VAL A 105 44.55 -0.47 -26.73
C VAL A 105 45.06 -1.33 -27.88
N GLN A 106 45.24 -0.71 -29.05
CA GLN A 106 45.80 -1.35 -30.26
C GLN A 106 47.31 -1.13 -30.41
N ASP A 107 47.84 -0.12 -29.71
CA ASP A 107 49.25 0.27 -29.69
C ASP A 107 49.55 0.83 -28.29
N LYS A 108 50.41 0.13 -27.56
CA LYS A 108 50.73 0.44 -26.16
C LYS A 108 51.57 1.72 -26.06
N SER A 109 52.27 2.10 -27.12
CA SER A 109 53.07 3.34 -27.17
C SER A 109 52.20 4.60 -27.20
N ASN A 110 50.98 4.48 -27.74
CA ASN A 110 49.99 5.56 -27.84
C ASN A 110 48.96 5.55 -26.69
N PHE A 111 49.11 4.65 -25.72
CA PHE A 111 48.16 4.52 -24.60
C PHE A 111 48.40 5.57 -23.52
N ASP A 112 47.49 6.54 -23.41
CA ASP A 112 47.50 7.53 -22.32
C ASP A 112 47.03 6.89 -21.00
N LYS A 113 48.01 6.48 -20.19
CA LYS A 113 47.77 5.91 -18.85
C LYS A 113 47.07 6.89 -17.90
N ASN A 114 47.30 8.20 -18.02
CA ASN A 114 46.71 9.19 -17.11
C ASN A 114 45.23 9.40 -17.43
N GLU A 115 44.89 9.52 -18.71
CA GLU A 115 43.49 9.61 -19.15
C GLU A 115 42.72 8.33 -18.78
N ALA A 116 43.32 7.16 -19.08
CA ALA A 116 42.71 5.88 -18.75
C ALA A 116 42.47 5.70 -17.25
N LYS A 117 43.42 6.13 -16.40
CA LYS A 117 43.27 6.12 -14.94
C LYS A 117 42.02 6.90 -14.51
N LEU A 118 41.90 8.16 -14.96
CA LEU A 118 40.78 9.03 -14.61
C LEU A 118 39.43 8.43 -15.05
N GLN A 119 39.37 7.87 -16.26
CA GLN A 119 38.16 7.21 -16.76
C GLN A 119 37.78 6.00 -15.90
N ILE A 120 38.74 5.14 -15.58
CA ILE A 120 38.49 3.90 -14.82
C ILE A 120 38.13 4.19 -13.37
N GLU A 121 38.83 5.10 -12.69
CA GLU A 121 38.48 5.50 -11.32
C GLU A 121 37.07 6.09 -11.26
N ASN A 122 36.66 6.87 -12.26
CA ASN A 122 35.29 7.36 -12.37
C ASN A 122 34.29 6.20 -12.57
N TRP A 123 34.62 5.22 -13.41
CA TRP A 123 33.77 4.04 -13.62
C TRP A 123 33.59 3.21 -12.35
N LEU A 124 34.66 2.96 -11.60
CA LEU A 124 34.63 2.16 -10.37
C LEU A 124 33.79 2.82 -9.26
N ASN A 125 33.68 4.16 -9.27
CA ASN A 125 32.86 4.91 -8.32
C ASN A 125 31.39 5.07 -8.75
N HIS A 126 31.01 4.56 -9.92
CA HIS A 126 29.65 4.70 -10.46
C HIS A 126 28.84 3.41 -10.31
N ASN A 127 27.57 3.53 -9.90
CA ASN A 127 26.63 2.41 -9.86
C ASN A 127 25.45 2.66 -10.81
N HIS A 128 25.34 1.85 -11.87
CA HIS A 128 24.31 2.00 -12.91
C HIS A 128 22.87 1.78 -12.41
N TYR A 129 22.69 1.15 -11.26
CA TYR A 129 21.38 1.01 -10.62
C TYR A 129 20.68 2.36 -10.38
N THR A 130 21.42 3.37 -9.87
CA THR A 130 20.82 4.61 -9.37
C THR A 130 20.24 5.50 -10.47
N ASN A 131 20.75 5.38 -11.69
CA ASN A 131 20.36 6.26 -12.80
C ASN A 131 19.23 5.65 -13.66
N ASN A 132 19.25 4.32 -13.82
CA ASN A 132 18.42 3.64 -14.80
C ASN A 132 17.43 2.66 -14.19
N TRP A 133 17.37 2.53 -12.86
CA TRP A 133 16.46 1.59 -12.16
C TRP A 133 16.71 0.12 -12.49
N GLU A 134 17.95 -0.23 -12.83
CA GLU A 134 18.34 -1.58 -13.25
C GLU A 134 18.87 -2.36 -12.03
N MET A 135 17.97 -3.05 -11.35
CA MET A 135 18.24 -3.74 -10.08
C MET A 135 19.41 -4.73 -10.16
N GLN A 136 19.65 -5.35 -11.32
CA GLN A 136 20.73 -6.33 -11.47
C GLN A 136 22.14 -5.75 -11.28
N TYR A 137 22.34 -4.43 -11.44
CA TYR A 137 23.65 -3.79 -11.23
C TYR A 137 23.93 -3.44 -9.77
N LYS A 138 22.88 -3.42 -8.92
CA LYS A 138 22.93 -2.80 -7.59
C LYS A 138 24.05 -3.33 -6.71
N ASP A 139 24.22 -4.65 -6.68
CA ASP A 139 25.11 -5.35 -5.74
C ASP A 139 26.37 -5.91 -6.42
N ILE A 140 26.71 -5.45 -7.64
CA ILE A 140 27.95 -5.85 -8.32
C ILE A 140 29.14 -5.13 -7.70
N LYS A 141 30.21 -5.85 -7.35
CA LYS A 141 31.49 -5.26 -6.94
C LYS A 141 32.25 -4.74 -8.17
N PRO A 142 32.48 -3.42 -8.29
CA PRO A 142 33.28 -2.85 -9.38
C PRO A 142 34.70 -3.41 -9.41
N ARG A 143 35.16 -3.86 -10.58
CA ARG A 143 36.53 -4.36 -10.83
C ARG A 143 36.98 -3.96 -12.23
N ILE A 144 38.29 -3.96 -12.44
CA ILE A 144 38.94 -3.79 -13.74
C ILE A 144 39.15 -5.17 -14.35
N LEU A 145 38.70 -5.37 -15.58
CA LEU A 145 38.86 -6.58 -16.38
C LEU A 145 39.76 -6.27 -17.58
N ILE A 146 40.85 -7.02 -17.77
CA ILE A 146 41.72 -6.87 -18.94
C ILE A 146 41.66 -8.13 -19.78
N GLU A 147 41.27 -7.98 -21.03
CA GLU A 147 41.09 -9.08 -21.97
C GLU A 147 41.97 -8.91 -23.20
N LYS A 148 42.26 -10.03 -23.86
CA LYS A 148 42.92 -10.03 -25.16
C LYS A 148 42.10 -9.25 -26.18
N TYR A 149 42.80 -8.43 -26.95
CA TYR A 149 42.22 -7.70 -28.07
C TYR A 149 41.82 -8.67 -29.20
N LEU A 150 40.65 -8.43 -29.81
CA LEU A 150 40.09 -9.24 -30.89
C LEU A 150 39.76 -8.35 -32.08
N GLU A 151 40.10 -8.80 -33.28
CA GLU A 151 39.79 -8.12 -34.54
C GLU A 151 39.55 -9.12 -35.68
N ASN A 152 38.78 -8.71 -36.69
CA ASN A 152 38.69 -9.40 -37.95
C ASN A 152 39.59 -8.77 -39.04
N TYR A 153 39.75 -9.46 -40.19
CA TYR A 153 40.64 -9.07 -41.30
C TYR A 153 40.32 -7.70 -41.89
N ASP A 154 39.11 -7.17 -41.68
CA ASP A 154 38.65 -5.86 -42.12
C ASP A 154 38.81 -4.78 -41.03
N ASN A 155 39.57 -5.06 -39.97
CA ASN A 155 39.69 -4.25 -38.75
C ASN A 155 38.33 -3.98 -38.07
N GLN A 156 37.33 -4.84 -38.30
CA GLN A 156 36.03 -4.75 -37.63
C GLN A 156 35.86 -5.90 -36.64
N LEU A 157 34.95 -5.75 -35.68
CA LEU A 157 34.50 -6.83 -34.81
C LEU A 157 32.98 -6.85 -34.87
N TYR A 158 32.43 -7.87 -35.54
CA TYR A 158 30.98 -8.03 -35.68
C TYR A 158 30.36 -8.50 -34.36
N ASP A 159 29.48 -7.67 -33.82
CA ASP A 159 28.81 -7.90 -32.54
C ASP A 159 27.40 -8.44 -32.82
N TYR A 160 27.22 -9.75 -32.62
CA TYR A 160 25.95 -10.46 -32.80
C TYR A 160 25.25 -10.56 -31.45
N LYS A 161 24.14 -9.85 -31.30
CA LYS A 161 23.35 -9.85 -30.06
C LYS A 161 22.11 -10.68 -30.26
N LEU A 162 22.09 -11.89 -29.70
CA LEU A 162 21.00 -12.85 -29.85
C LEU A 162 19.94 -12.58 -28.79
N TRP A 163 18.74 -12.20 -29.24
CA TRP A 163 17.59 -11.90 -28.39
C TRP A 163 16.85 -13.19 -28.07
N CYS A 164 16.98 -13.64 -26.83
CA CYS A 164 16.41 -14.88 -26.38
C CYS A 164 15.15 -14.63 -25.55
N PHE A 165 14.05 -15.27 -25.93
CA PHE A 165 12.76 -15.24 -25.23
C PHE A 165 12.44 -16.66 -24.74
N ASN A 166 12.23 -16.80 -23.42
CA ASN A 166 11.94 -18.09 -22.78
C ASN A 166 12.95 -19.20 -23.15
N GLY A 167 14.23 -18.85 -23.23
CA GLY A 167 15.31 -19.77 -23.61
C GLY A 167 15.47 -20.05 -25.10
N LYS A 168 14.78 -19.34 -25.99
CA LYS A 168 14.85 -19.50 -27.44
C LYS A 168 15.28 -18.23 -28.14
N VAL A 169 16.15 -18.32 -29.14
CA VAL A 169 16.52 -17.17 -29.96
C VAL A 169 15.40 -16.86 -30.95
N GLU A 170 14.86 -15.65 -30.91
CA GLU A 170 13.85 -15.20 -31.88
C GLU A 170 14.46 -14.23 -32.90
N TYR A 171 15.34 -13.35 -32.44
CA TYR A 171 16.00 -12.37 -33.29
C TYR A 171 17.50 -12.29 -33.02
N ILE A 172 18.26 -11.91 -34.05
CA ILE A 172 19.69 -11.61 -33.95
C ILE A 172 19.88 -10.16 -34.39
N MET A 173 20.42 -9.34 -33.49
CA MET A 173 20.79 -7.96 -33.81
C MET A 173 22.26 -7.90 -34.17
N LEU A 174 22.55 -7.38 -35.36
CA LEU A 174 23.91 -7.07 -35.80
C LEU A 174 24.19 -5.59 -35.59
N LEU A 175 25.33 -5.29 -34.97
CA LEU A 175 25.90 -3.95 -34.91
C LEU A 175 27.17 -3.90 -35.76
N LYS A 176 27.15 -3.04 -36.79
CA LYS A 176 28.29 -2.75 -37.66
C LYS A 176 28.68 -1.28 -37.53
N ASP A 177 29.99 -1.04 -37.45
CA ASP A 177 30.67 0.27 -37.38
C ASP A 177 30.62 0.98 -36.01
N ARG A 178 31.79 1.22 -35.41
CA ARG A 178 31.99 2.03 -34.20
C ARG A 178 32.64 3.39 -34.50
N THR A 179 32.81 3.76 -35.78
CA THR A 179 33.65 4.92 -36.13
C THR A 179 33.00 6.00 -37.00
N SER A 180 31.85 5.78 -37.66
CA SER A 180 31.14 6.93 -38.29
C SER A 180 29.65 6.77 -38.64
N ASP A 181 29.05 5.57 -38.64
CA ASP A 181 27.59 5.41 -38.81
C ASP A 181 27.10 4.05 -38.29
N VAL A 182 26.66 3.98 -37.03
CA VAL A 182 26.23 2.72 -36.40
C VAL A 182 25.05 2.13 -37.17
N THR A 183 25.28 1.00 -37.84
CA THR A 183 24.23 0.27 -38.53
C THR A 183 23.73 -0.85 -37.61
N ARG A 184 22.48 -0.70 -37.12
CA ARG A 184 21.80 -1.67 -36.27
C ARG A 184 20.69 -2.35 -37.04
N MET A 185 20.88 -3.63 -37.34
CA MET A 185 19.95 -4.43 -38.13
C MET A 185 19.48 -5.65 -37.33
N PHE A 186 18.19 -5.96 -37.44
CA PHE A 186 17.61 -7.17 -36.87
C PHE A 186 17.43 -8.22 -37.95
N PHE A 187 17.68 -9.47 -37.60
CA PHE A 187 17.46 -10.64 -38.43
C PHE A 187 16.64 -11.67 -37.64
N ASN A 188 15.82 -12.47 -38.33
CA ASN A 188 15.26 -13.69 -37.73
C ASN A 188 16.29 -14.82 -37.73
N ARG A 189 15.88 -16.00 -37.25
CA ARG A 189 16.72 -17.21 -37.15
C ARG A 189 17.26 -17.66 -38.51
N GLU A 190 16.50 -17.44 -39.57
CA GLU A 190 16.82 -17.79 -40.96
C GLU A 190 17.78 -16.79 -41.62
N TRP A 191 18.19 -15.73 -40.90
CA TRP A 191 19.03 -14.63 -41.39
C TRP A 191 18.31 -13.71 -42.38
N GLU A 192 16.99 -13.56 -42.26
CA GLU A 192 16.20 -12.61 -43.02
C GLU A 192 16.12 -11.28 -42.28
N CYS A 193 16.47 -10.19 -42.96
CA CYS A 193 16.47 -8.86 -42.38
C CYS A 193 15.04 -8.39 -42.05
N GLN A 194 14.85 -7.89 -40.84
CA GLN A 194 13.56 -7.42 -40.33
C GLN A 194 13.36 -5.93 -40.63
N SER A 195 12.10 -5.52 -40.82
CA SER A 195 11.71 -4.13 -41.11
C SER A 195 11.71 -3.20 -39.88
N PHE A 196 12.20 -3.68 -38.74
CA PHE A 196 12.23 -2.94 -37.49
C PHE A 196 13.65 -2.83 -36.91
N THR A 197 13.86 -1.77 -36.15
CA THR A 197 15.06 -1.53 -35.32
C THR A 197 14.69 -0.53 -34.22
N PHE A 198 15.65 -0.16 -33.38
CA PHE A 198 15.46 0.92 -32.40
C PHE A 198 16.72 1.78 -32.28
N ASN A 199 16.54 3.06 -31.95
CA ASN A 199 17.61 4.08 -31.88
C ASN A 199 18.50 4.14 -33.13
N ALA A 200 17.99 3.75 -34.30
CA ALA A 200 18.67 3.73 -35.59
C ALA A 200 17.64 3.75 -36.74
N GLU A 201 18.11 4.01 -37.96
CA GLU A 201 17.30 3.85 -39.17
C GLU A 201 17.41 2.43 -39.72
N VAL A 202 16.33 1.91 -40.31
CA VAL A 202 16.34 0.60 -40.94
C VAL A 202 17.12 0.69 -42.25
N LYS A 203 18.24 -0.03 -42.32
CA LYS A 203 19.03 -0.19 -43.54
C LYS A 203 18.83 -1.60 -44.08
N TYR A 204 18.52 -1.71 -45.38
CA TYR A 204 18.45 -2.99 -46.08
C TYR A 204 19.77 -3.22 -46.82
N SER A 205 20.78 -3.72 -46.11
CA SER A 205 22.04 -4.13 -46.72
C SER A 205 22.11 -5.66 -46.82
N LYS A 206 22.65 -6.17 -47.92
CA LYS A 206 22.92 -7.61 -48.06
C LYS A 206 24.16 -7.96 -47.24
N ILE A 207 23.96 -8.25 -45.95
CA ILE A 207 25.02 -8.75 -45.07
C ILE A 207 25.10 -10.27 -45.17
N PRO A 208 26.28 -10.86 -45.46
CA PRO A 208 26.43 -12.30 -45.52
C PRO A 208 26.07 -12.95 -44.17
N LYS A 209 25.43 -14.11 -44.25
CA LYS A 209 25.15 -14.96 -43.09
C LYS A 209 26.47 -15.39 -42.43
N PRO A 210 26.62 -15.27 -41.10
CA PRO A 210 27.82 -15.72 -40.42
C PRO A 210 27.95 -17.24 -40.53
N VAL A 211 29.18 -17.71 -40.77
CA VAL A 211 29.50 -19.13 -41.06
C VAL A 211 28.95 -20.06 -39.98
N ASN A 212 29.07 -19.67 -38.71
CA ASN A 212 28.63 -20.48 -37.56
C ASN A 212 27.36 -19.96 -36.89
N LEU A 213 26.41 -19.40 -37.65
CA LEU A 213 25.14 -18.89 -37.10
C LEU A 213 24.41 -19.92 -36.24
N ASN A 214 24.28 -21.16 -36.73
CA ASN A 214 23.55 -22.21 -36.02
C ASN A 214 24.19 -22.53 -34.67
N LYS A 215 25.53 -22.50 -34.60
CA LYS A 215 26.26 -22.73 -33.35
C LYS A 215 26.11 -21.56 -32.38
N MET A 216 26.09 -20.32 -32.88
CA MET A 216 25.78 -19.14 -32.06
C MET A 216 24.37 -19.23 -31.46
N ILE A 217 23.38 -19.64 -32.26
CA ILE A 217 22.00 -19.86 -31.79
C ILE A 217 21.98 -20.92 -30.69
N GLU A 218 22.61 -22.09 -30.91
CA GLU A 218 22.69 -23.17 -29.92
C GLU A 218 23.30 -22.68 -28.59
N ILE A 219 24.42 -21.96 -28.67
CA ILE A 219 25.08 -21.37 -27.49
C ILE A 219 24.13 -20.42 -26.75
N ALA A 220 23.51 -19.49 -27.47
CA ALA A 220 22.60 -18.53 -26.85
C ALA A 220 21.36 -19.20 -26.23
N GLU A 221 20.80 -20.26 -26.84
CA GLU A 221 19.71 -21.04 -26.27
C GLU A 221 20.13 -21.80 -25.00
N ILE A 222 21.35 -22.35 -24.96
CA ILE A 222 21.91 -22.98 -23.74
C ILE A 222 22.03 -21.94 -22.61
N LEU A 223 22.62 -20.78 -22.90
CA LEU A 223 22.89 -19.73 -21.90
C LEU A 223 21.60 -19.01 -21.44
N SER A 224 20.58 -18.95 -22.29
CA SER A 224 19.31 -18.28 -21.98
C SER A 224 18.27 -19.18 -21.29
N LYS A 225 18.55 -20.48 -21.16
CA LYS A 225 17.63 -21.44 -20.54
C LYS A 225 17.27 -21.02 -19.10
N GLY A 226 15.96 -20.87 -18.85
CA GLY A 226 15.41 -20.48 -17.55
C GLY A 226 15.22 -18.98 -17.36
N PHE A 227 15.54 -18.15 -18.37
CA PHE A 227 15.21 -16.72 -18.40
C PHE A 227 14.05 -16.45 -19.34
N ASN A 228 13.10 -15.61 -18.92
CA ASN A 228 11.99 -15.16 -19.77
C ASN A 228 12.49 -14.25 -20.90
N PHE A 229 13.53 -13.47 -20.61
CA PHE A 229 14.28 -12.74 -21.60
C PHE A 229 15.74 -12.57 -21.17
N VAL A 230 16.65 -12.75 -22.13
CA VAL A 230 18.03 -12.29 -22.03
C VAL A 230 18.61 -12.12 -23.43
N ARG A 231 19.40 -11.07 -23.62
CA ARG A 231 20.22 -10.87 -24.81
C ARG A 231 21.61 -11.46 -24.56
N VAL A 232 22.05 -12.37 -25.42
CA VAL A 232 23.38 -12.99 -25.36
C VAL A 232 24.23 -12.39 -26.47
N ASP A 233 25.33 -11.75 -26.11
CA ASP A 233 26.22 -11.10 -27.07
C ASP A 233 27.39 -12.03 -27.40
N LEU A 234 27.56 -12.31 -28.69
CA LEU A 234 28.60 -13.19 -29.22
C LEU A 234 29.38 -12.48 -30.33
N TYR A 235 30.67 -12.76 -30.40
CA TYR A 235 31.53 -12.43 -31.51
C TYR A 235 31.76 -13.67 -32.37
N CYS A 236 31.81 -13.50 -33.69
CA CYS A 236 32.25 -14.53 -34.63
C CYS A 236 33.51 -14.02 -35.35
N LEU A 237 34.62 -14.72 -35.17
CA LEU A 237 35.90 -14.40 -35.81
C LEU A 237 35.96 -15.01 -37.22
N ASN A 238 36.92 -14.58 -38.05
CA ASN A 238 36.99 -15.01 -39.45
C ASN A 238 37.29 -16.49 -39.66
N ASP A 239 37.97 -17.11 -38.70
CA ASP A 239 38.22 -18.57 -38.67
C ASP A 239 36.99 -19.36 -38.19
N GLY A 240 35.90 -18.66 -37.86
CA GLY A 240 34.66 -19.23 -37.35
C GLY A 240 34.64 -19.39 -35.83
N ASP A 241 35.70 -19.03 -35.11
CA ASP A 241 35.73 -19.09 -33.65
C ASP A 241 34.67 -18.15 -33.04
N ILE A 242 34.02 -18.60 -31.97
CA ILE A 242 32.92 -17.87 -31.31
C ILE A 242 33.38 -17.46 -29.92
N LYS A 243 33.25 -16.18 -29.59
CA LYS A 243 33.58 -15.65 -28.26
C LYS A 243 32.39 -14.99 -27.59
N PHE A 244 32.22 -15.27 -26.31
CA PHE A 244 31.22 -14.66 -25.44
C PHE A 244 31.61 -13.22 -25.06
N GLY A 245 30.69 -12.29 -25.33
CA GLY A 245 30.77 -10.89 -24.94
C GLY A 245 30.17 -10.64 -23.56
N GLU A 246 28.83 -10.59 -23.50
CA GLU A 246 28.07 -10.29 -22.28
C GLU A 246 26.65 -10.89 -22.32
N MET A 247 25.99 -10.91 -21.15
CA MET A 247 24.55 -11.15 -21.04
C MET A 247 23.88 -9.86 -20.61
N THR A 248 22.78 -9.47 -21.28
CA THR A 248 22.03 -8.25 -20.97
C THR A 248 20.56 -8.57 -20.73
N PHE A 249 20.05 -8.19 -19.55
CA PHE A 249 18.66 -8.45 -19.14
C PHE A 249 17.70 -7.29 -19.43
N THR A 250 18.22 -6.08 -19.63
CA THR A 250 17.44 -4.84 -19.81
C THR A 250 18.04 -4.00 -20.94
N PRO A 251 18.00 -4.46 -22.20
CA PRO A 251 18.56 -3.75 -23.34
C PRO A 251 17.98 -2.34 -23.43
N ASP A 252 18.85 -1.36 -23.61
CA ASP A 252 18.49 0.07 -23.69
C ASP A 252 17.64 0.52 -22.47
N THR A 253 17.86 -0.09 -21.30
CA THR A 253 17.14 0.18 -20.04
C THR A 253 15.62 -0.09 -20.08
N GLY A 254 15.14 -0.75 -21.14
CA GLY A 254 13.72 -0.91 -21.46
C GLY A 254 13.07 0.39 -21.96
N GLY A 255 13.84 1.32 -22.53
CA GLY A 255 13.39 2.63 -22.99
C GLY A 255 13.73 2.93 -24.45
N ALA A 256 13.94 1.88 -25.25
CA ALA A 256 14.40 2.03 -26.63
C ALA A 256 13.40 2.77 -27.50
N ARG A 257 13.87 3.67 -28.40
CA ARG A 257 13.01 4.33 -29.40
C ARG A 257 12.88 3.43 -30.63
N TRP A 258 11.83 2.61 -30.63
CA TRP A 258 11.49 1.75 -31.74
C TRP A 258 11.02 2.56 -32.95
N ASN A 259 11.42 2.14 -34.15
CA ASN A 259 10.95 2.76 -35.38
C ASN A 259 9.49 2.42 -35.73
N SER A 260 8.92 1.40 -35.07
CA SER A 260 7.54 0.95 -35.25
C SER A 260 6.96 0.46 -33.92
N TYR A 261 5.82 1.04 -33.52
CA TYR A 261 5.04 0.57 -32.37
C TYR A 261 4.54 -0.87 -32.55
N GLU A 262 4.13 -1.22 -33.77
CA GLU A 262 3.64 -2.57 -34.08
C GLU A 262 4.74 -3.61 -33.86
N ALA A 263 5.98 -3.30 -34.23
CA ALA A 263 7.13 -4.17 -33.99
C ALA A 263 7.40 -4.32 -32.49
N GLU A 264 7.42 -3.21 -31.75
CA GLU A 264 7.61 -3.23 -30.29
C GLU A 264 6.51 -4.05 -29.58
N PHE A 265 5.26 -3.91 -30.01
CA PHE A 265 4.13 -4.69 -29.50
C PHE A 265 4.32 -6.19 -29.78
N LYS A 266 4.65 -6.57 -31.01
CA LYS A 266 4.89 -7.97 -31.41
C LYS A 266 6.01 -8.61 -30.60
N ILE A 267 7.14 -7.91 -30.45
CA ILE A 267 8.28 -8.37 -29.65
C ILE A 267 7.88 -8.45 -28.17
N GLY A 268 7.08 -7.51 -27.68
CA GLY A 268 6.50 -7.55 -26.35
C GLY A 268 5.69 -8.81 -26.08
N GLN A 269 4.99 -9.36 -27.08
CA GLN A 269 4.22 -10.60 -26.91
C GLN A 269 5.09 -11.85 -26.75
N LEU A 270 6.34 -11.84 -27.24
CA LEU A 270 7.29 -12.94 -27.02
C LEU A 270 7.75 -13.03 -25.56
N LEU A 271 7.74 -11.90 -24.85
CA LEU A 271 8.03 -11.83 -23.43
C LEU A 271 6.78 -12.15 -22.61
N ASN A 272 6.69 -13.41 -22.16
CA ASN A 272 5.62 -13.86 -21.29
C ASN A 272 6.00 -13.63 -19.82
N ILE A 273 5.32 -12.69 -19.15
CA ILE A 273 5.52 -12.38 -17.73
C ILE A 273 4.50 -13.07 -16.82
N GLU A 274 3.46 -13.70 -17.35
CA GLU A 274 2.38 -14.29 -16.55
C GLU A 274 2.87 -15.40 -15.61
N PRO A 275 3.76 -16.35 -16.03
CA PRO A 275 4.33 -17.33 -15.11
C PRO A 275 5.14 -16.72 -13.96
N LEU A 276 5.79 -15.56 -14.19
CA LEU A 276 6.51 -14.82 -13.15
C LEU A 276 5.53 -14.17 -12.17
N LYS A 277 4.45 -13.57 -12.67
CA LYS A 277 3.37 -13.04 -11.83
C LYS A 277 2.75 -14.15 -10.99
N GLU A 278 2.41 -15.29 -11.60
CA GLU A 278 1.90 -16.47 -10.89
C GLU A 278 2.89 -17.00 -9.85
N LYS A 279 4.19 -17.10 -10.19
CA LYS A 279 5.23 -17.54 -9.25
C LYS A 279 5.34 -16.59 -8.06
N LEU A 280 5.31 -15.28 -8.29
CA LEU A 280 5.29 -14.28 -7.22
C LEU A 280 4.03 -14.45 -6.38
N ILE A 281 2.84 -14.51 -7.00
CA ILE A 281 1.58 -14.79 -6.32
C ILE A 281 1.67 -16.05 -5.48
N ASN A 282 2.21 -17.15 -6.00
CA ASN A 282 2.37 -18.42 -5.29
C ASN A 282 3.38 -18.36 -4.15
N GLN A 283 4.50 -17.65 -4.32
CA GLN A 283 5.50 -17.44 -3.29
C GLN A 283 4.94 -16.64 -2.11
N TYR A 284 4.11 -15.62 -2.37
CA TYR A 284 3.44 -14.85 -1.32
C TYR A 284 2.11 -15.48 -0.85
N ASN A 285 1.51 -16.40 -1.63
CA ASN A 285 0.41 -17.23 -1.14
C ASN A 285 0.91 -18.20 -0.05
N ASN A 286 2.20 -18.51 0.00
CA ASN A 286 2.82 -19.19 1.15
C ASN A 286 3.05 -18.28 2.37
N SER A 287 2.74 -16.98 2.32
CA SER A 287 2.79 -16.10 3.48
C SER A 287 1.61 -16.35 4.41
N LYS A 288 1.86 -16.47 5.73
CA LYS A 288 0.82 -16.68 6.73
C LYS A 288 -0.07 -15.42 6.89
N VAL A 289 -1.32 -15.64 7.27
CA VAL A 289 -2.21 -14.59 7.81
C VAL A 289 -2.38 -14.81 9.29
N ILE A 290 -2.27 -13.76 10.10
CA ILE A 290 -2.71 -13.80 11.49
C ILE A 290 -4.10 -13.18 11.64
N PHE A 291 -5.02 -13.92 12.24
CA PHE A 291 -6.28 -13.39 12.74
C PHE A 291 -6.10 -12.99 14.19
N PHE A 292 -6.51 -11.78 14.53
CA PHE A 292 -6.59 -11.31 15.90
C PHE A 292 -8.05 -11.23 16.37
N THR A 293 -8.34 -11.75 17.56
CA THR A 293 -9.68 -11.69 18.17
C THR A 293 -9.58 -11.40 19.66
N PRO A 294 -9.96 -10.19 20.13
CA PRO A 294 -10.23 -9.99 21.54
C PRO A 294 -11.61 -10.55 21.89
N VAL A 295 -11.73 -11.23 23.03
CA VAL A 295 -12.97 -11.90 23.44
C VAL A 295 -13.27 -11.68 24.92
N TYR A 296 -14.54 -11.45 25.22
CA TYR A 296 -15.06 -11.37 26.58
C TYR A 296 -16.50 -11.86 26.59
N ASN A 297 -16.77 -12.92 27.38
CA ASN A 297 -18.09 -13.52 27.54
C ASN A 297 -18.84 -13.75 26.21
N ALA A 298 -18.29 -14.60 25.34
CA ALA A 298 -18.80 -14.87 24.01
C ALA A 298 -19.12 -16.36 23.80
N ILE A 299 -19.56 -17.07 24.85
CA ILE A 299 -19.79 -18.52 24.79
C ILE A 299 -20.77 -18.92 23.68
N ASP A 300 -21.77 -18.08 23.42
CA ASP A 300 -22.82 -18.32 22.43
C ASP A 300 -22.37 -18.11 20.97
N THR A 301 -21.25 -17.43 20.74
CA THR A 301 -20.84 -16.99 19.40
C THR A 301 -19.44 -17.40 18.98
N ILE A 302 -18.51 -17.60 19.92
CA ILE A 302 -17.09 -17.83 19.59
C ILE A 302 -16.84 -19.08 18.75
N GLU A 303 -17.70 -20.10 18.86
CA GLU A 303 -17.61 -21.30 18.02
C GLU A 303 -17.88 -20.99 16.54
N ARG A 304 -18.76 -20.03 16.24
CA ARG A 304 -19.04 -19.59 14.87
C ARG A 304 -17.82 -18.88 14.27
N ALA A 305 -17.23 -17.95 15.02
CA ALA A 305 -15.98 -17.28 14.64
C ALA A 305 -14.87 -18.31 14.34
N TYR A 306 -14.66 -19.28 15.25
CA TYR A 306 -13.70 -20.37 15.06
C TYR A 306 -13.96 -21.18 13.78
N LYS A 307 -15.21 -21.64 13.56
CA LYS A 307 -15.60 -22.41 12.37
C LYS A 307 -15.32 -21.64 11.08
N SER A 308 -15.51 -20.32 11.07
CA SER A 308 -15.23 -19.47 9.90
C SER A 308 -13.76 -19.49 9.49
N LEU A 309 -12.84 -19.58 10.46
CA LEU A 309 -11.40 -19.68 10.23
C LEU A 309 -11.01 -21.10 9.80
N VAL A 310 -11.54 -22.13 10.46
CA VAL A 310 -11.32 -23.54 10.06
C VAL A 310 -11.75 -23.80 8.62
N ASN A 311 -12.85 -23.17 8.20
CA ASN A 311 -13.42 -23.31 6.87
C ASN A 311 -12.70 -22.51 5.77
N GLN A 312 -11.68 -21.71 6.09
CA GLN A 312 -10.89 -21.00 5.08
C GLN A 312 -10.28 -21.97 4.05
N THR A 313 -10.34 -21.64 2.77
CA THR A 313 -9.78 -22.48 1.69
C THR A 313 -8.25 -22.52 1.76
N ASP A 314 -7.62 -21.38 2.05
CA ASP A 314 -6.21 -21.30 2.44
C ASP A 314 -6.06 -21.66 3.92
N LYS A 315 -5.25 -22.68 4.23
CA LYS A 315 -5.03 -23.18 5.60
C LYS A 315 -3.85 -22.51 6.30
N ASN A 316 -3.11 -21.64 5.61
CA ASN A 316 -1.88 -21.04 6.09
C ASN A 316 -2.17 -19.78 6.93
N TRP A 317 -2.75 -19.99 8.11
CA TRP A 317 -3.10 -18.93 9.04
C TRP A 317 -2.80 -19.31 10.49
N ILE A 318 -2.75 -18.29 11.34
CA ILE A 318 -2.69 -18.37 12.80
C ILE A 318 -3.87 -17.57 13.35
N TRP A 319 -4.48 -18.04 14.44
CA TRP A 319 -5.50 -17.31 15.17
C TRP A 319 -5.00 -16.97 16.56
N HIS A 320 -4.67 -15.70 16.80
CA HIS A 320 -4.32 -15.19 18.12
C HIS A 320 -5.58 -14.63 18.78
N VAL A 321 -6.03 -15.31 19.82
CA VAL A 321 -7.24 -14.97 20.57
C VAL A 321 -6.88 -14.56 21.99
N VAL A 322 -7.39 -13.40 22.43
CA VAL A 322 -7.12 -12.81 23.74
C VAL A 322 -8.40 -12.80 24.57
N ASP A 323 -8.49 -13.70 25.55
CA ASP A 323 -9.57 -13.73 26.55
C ASP A 323 -9.39 -12.63 27.61
N ASP A 324 -10.35 -11.71 27.69
CA ASP A 324 -10.35 -10.60 28.66
C ASP A 324 -10.99 -11.00 30.01
N VAL A 325 -10.59 -12.17 30.53
CA VAL A 325 -11.07 -12.75 31.79
C VAL A 325 -12.57 -13.11 31.72
N SER A 326 -12.96 -13.91 30.72
CA SER A 326 -14.35 -14.38 30.62
C SER A 326 -14.75 -15.27 31.79
N THR A 327 -16.05 -15.27 32.11
CA THR A 327 -16.65 -15.96 33.27
C THR A 327 -17.82 -16.88 32.90
N ASP A 328 -18.14 -16.99 31.61
CA ASP A 328 -19.31 -17.69 31.06
C ASP A 328 -18.97 -19.05 30.41
N GLY A 329 -17.74 -19.53 30.55
CA GLY A 329 -17.26 -20.76 29.89
C GLY A 329 -16.50 -20.52 28.58
N THR A 330 -16.39 -19.27 28.10
CA THR A 330 -15.68 -18.94 26.85
C THR A 330 -14.23 -19.39 26.86
N TYR A 331 -13.51 -19.15 27.97
CA TYR A 331 -12.09 -19.49 28.08
C TYR A 331 -11.86 -21.01 28.03
N GLU A 332 -12.72 -21.79 28.69
CA GLU A 332 -12.68 -23.25 28.68
C GLU A 332 -12.95 -23.82 27.29
N LEU A 333 -13.85 -23.19 26.52
CA LEU A 333 -14.11 -23.57 25.14
C LEU A 333 -12.91 -23.25 24.24
N LEU A 334 -12.30 -22.07 24.38
CA LEU A 334 -11.10 -21.70 23.63
C LEU A 334 -9.90 -22.61 23.92
N GLN A 335 -9.72 -23.03 25.17
CA GLN A 335 -8.70 -24.03 25.53
C GLN A 335 -8.93 -25.35 24.78
N LYS A 336 -10.18 -25.81 24.66
CA LYS A 336 -10.50 -27.02 23.89
C LYS A 336 -10.15 -26.87 22.41
N PHE A 337 -10.31 -25.68 21.83
CA PHE A 337 -9.90 -25.42 20.45
C PHE A 337 -8.37 -25.40 20.33
N ALA A 338 -7.67 -24.66 21.19
CA ALA A 338 -6.20 -24.57 21.16
C ALA A 338 -5.49 -25.92 21.37
N ASN A 339 -6.07 -26.80 22.20
CA ASN A 339 -5.55 -28.16 22.38
C ASN A 339 -5.74 -29.07 21.15
N LYS A 340 -6.61 -28.71 20.20
CA LYS A 340 -6.93 -29.50 19.01
C LYS A 340 -6.31 -28.96 17.72
N ASP A 341 -5.97 -27.68 17.69
CA ASP A 341 -5.52 -26.97 16.50
C ASP A 341 -4.36 -26.05 16.85
N GLU A 342 -3.15 -26.45 16.45
CA GLU A 342 -1.89 -25.75 16.75
C GLU A 342 -1.82 -24.32 16.17
N ARG A 343 -2.72 -23.98 15.24
CA ARG A 343 -2.80 -22.64 14.67
C ARG A 343 -3.40 -21.63 15.65
N ILE A 344 -4.01 -22.09 16.75
CA ILE A 344 -4.69 -21.25 17.72
C ILE A 344 -3.76 -20.93 18.87
N ILE A 345 -3.50 -19.65 19.06
CA ILE A 345 -2.69 -19.10 20.14
C ILE A 345 -3.64 -18.39 21.10
N LEU A 346 -3.85 -18.99 22.26
CA LEU A 346 -4.73 -18.46 23.30
C LEU A 346 -3.94 -17.71 24.36
N HIS A 347 -4.23 -16.43 24.52
CA HIS A 347 -3.74 -15.57 25.60
C HIS A 347 -4.94 -15.22 26.52
N ARG A 348 -4.73 -15.23 27.83
CA ARG A 348 -5.69 -14.72 28.82
C ARG A 348 -5.12 -13.54 29.58
N ASN A 349 -5.87 -12.45 29.65
CA ASN A 349 -5.53 -11.30 30.47
C ASN A 349 -5.58 -11.65 31.97
N LYS A 350 -4.86 -10.87 32.79
CA LYS A 350 -4.91 -11.01 34.26
C LYS A 350 -6.09 -10.26 34.88
N ILE A 351 -6.48 -9.15 34.25
CA ILE A 351 -7.49 -8.22 34.73
C ILE A 351 -8.32 -7.80 33.52
N ASN A 352 -9.64 -7.74 33.70
CA ASN A 352 -10.58 -7.30 32.67
C ASN A 352 -10.37 -5.80 32.33
N ASN A 353 -10.46 -5.45 31.06
CA ASN A 353 -10.28 -4.11 30.50
C ASN A 353 -8.88 -3.50 30.68
N VAL A 354 -7.83 -4.33 30.58
CA VAL A 354 -6.44 -3.85 30.63
C VAL A 354 -5.77 -4.03 29.27
N VAL A 355 -5.22 -2.93 28.75
CA VAL A 355 -4.25 -2.96 27.64
C VAL A 355 -2.86 -3.16 28.24
N ALA A 356 -2.18 -4.22 27.81
CA ALA A 356 -0.85 -4.60 28.24
C ALA A 356 -0.06 -5.14 27.04
N GLU A 357 1.26 -5.23 27.17
CA GLU A 357 2.13 -5.70 26.09
C GLU A 357 1.70 -7.11 25.61
N GLY A 358 1.40 -7.22 24.32
CA GLY A 358 1.00 -8.48 23.68
C GLY A 358 -0.50 -8.79 23.73
N ASN A 359 -1.35 -7.80 24.01
CA ASN A 359 -2.81 -7.97 24.01
C ASN A 359 -3.59 -6.94 23.18
N ASP A 360 -2.89 -6.06 22.44
CA ASP A 360 -3.48 -5.17 21.45
C ASP A 360 -2.99 -5.45 20.02
N ILE A 361 -3.73 -4.96 19.04
CA ILE A 361 -3.49 -5.19 17.61
C ILE A 361 -2.10 -4.74 17.12
N VAL A 362 -1.54 -3.68 17.69
CA VAL A 362 -0.21 -3.18 17.31
C VAL A 362 0.86 -4.12 17.86
N ASP A 363 0.71 -4.57 19.10
CA ASP A 363 1.62 -5.54 19.71
C ASP A 363 1.62 -6.86 18.96
N ILE A 364 0.44 -7.35 18.54
CA ILE A 364 0.35 -8.53 17.66
C ILE A 364 1.11 -8.28 16.35
N GLY A 365 0.92 -7.12 15.70
CA GLY A 365 1.70 -6.77 14.50
C GLY A 365 3.22 -6.74 14.72
N ILE A 366 3.68 -6.43 15.93
CA ILE A 366 5.11 -6.42 16.28
C ILE A 366 5.62 -7.83 16.60
N MET A 367 4.87 -8.61 17.37
CA MET A 367 5.23 -9.98 17.79
C MET A 367 5.39 -10.92 16.59
N TYR A 368 4.53 -10.78 15.58
CA TYR A 368 4.53 -11.65 14.41
C TYR A 368 5.23 -10.98 13.21
N ASN A 369 6.47 -10.53 13.43
CA ASN A 369 7.26 -9.80 12.42
C ASN A 369 7.59 -10.62 11.15
N ASP A 370 7.56 -11.95 11.25
CA ASP A 370 7.78 -12.90 10.15
C ASP A 370 6.49 -13.21 9.35
N ILE A 371 5.35 -12.64 9.75
CA ILE A 371 4.07 -12.77 9.07
C ILE A 371 3.80 -11.49 8.27
N ASP A 372 3.32 -11.64 7.03
CA ASP A 372 3.10 -10.51 6.14
C ASP A 372 1.76 -9.79 6.39
N TYR A 373 0.73 -10.53 6.81
CA TYR A 373 -0.64 -10.04 6.84
C TYR A 373 -1.38 -10.32 8.15
N LEU A 374 -2.19 -9.35 8.57
CA LEU A 374 -3.08 -9.41 9.73
C LEU A 374 -4.53 -9.13 9.32
N ALA A 375 -5.48 -9.85 9.91
CA ALA A 375 -6.91 -9.61 9.82
C ALA A 375 -7.52 -9.61 11.22
N ILE A 376 -8.66 -8.96 11.41
CA ILE A 376 -9.36 -8.94 12.70
C ILE A 376 -10.71 -9.63 12.53
N LEU A 377 -10.99 -10.55 13.44
CA LEU A 377 -12.28 -11.22 13.55
C LEU A 377 -12.85 -10.91 14.93
N ASP A 378 -13.99 -10.24 14.98
CA ASP A 378 -14.71 -10.07 16.24
C ASP A 378 -15.32 -11.42 16.68
N ALA A 379 -15.45 -11.62 18.00
CA ALA A 379 -15.82 -12.91 18.60
C ALA A 379 -17.27 -13.36 18.30
N ASP A 380 -18.09 -12.45 17.79
CA ASP A 380 -19.49 -12.64 17.42
C ASP A 380 -19.73 -12.67 15.91
N ASP A 381 -18.68 -12.58 15.09
CA ASP A 381 -18.78 -12.48 13.63
C ASP A 381 -18.19 -13.70 12.90
N GLU A 382 -18.23 -13.67 11.56
CA GLU A 382 -17.56 -14.68 10.73
C GLU A 382 -17.03 -14.13 9.40
N TYR A 383 -15.94 -14.72 8.93
CA TYR A 383 -15.43 -14.54 7.56
C TYR A 383 -16.03 -15.57 6.58
N THR A 384 -16.14 -15.20 5.30
CA THR A 384 -16.39 -16.17 4.22
C THR A 384 -15.16 -17.04 3.99
N SER A 385 -15.35 -18.28 3.54
CA SER A 385 -14.26 -19.28 3.39
C SER A 385 -13.18 -18.90 2.38
N ASP A 386 -13.43 -17.94 1.49
CA ASP A 386 -12.54 -17.48 0.45
C ASP A 386 -11.82 -16.16 0.78
N PHE A 387 -12.04 -15.59 1.96
CA PHE A 387 -11.44 -14.32 2.37
C PHE A 387 -9.91 -14.30 2.24
N ILE A 388 -9.21 -15.30 2.77
CA ILE A 388 -7.74 -15.31 2.76
C ILE A 388 -7.20 -15.33 1.32
N ILE A 389 -7.68 -16.27 0.50
CA ILE A 389 -7.12 -16.50 -0.84
C ILE A 389 -7.38 -15.30 -1.75
N GLU A 390 -8.58 -14.73 -1.72
CA GLU A 390 -8.97 -13.58 -2.55
C GLU A 390 -8.22 -12.31 -2.13
N CYS A 391 -8.24 -11.99 -0.82
CA CYS A 391 -7.59 -10.78 -0.33
C CYS A 391 -6.08 -10.83 -0.48
N LYS A 392 -5.43 -11.97 -0.21
CA LYS A 392 -3.97 -12.11 -0.41
C LYS A 392 -3.59 -12.03 -1.87
N THR A 393 -4.29 -12.76 -2.74
CA THR A 393 -4.00 -12.74 -4.18
C THR A 393 -4.09 -11.32 -4.71
N TYR A 394 -5.13 -10.58 -4.31
CA TYR A 394 -5.29 -9.19 -4.70
C TYR A 394 -4.22 -8.27 -4.10
N ALA A 395 -3.88 -8.47 -2.83
CA ALA A 395 -2.83 -7.71 -2.15
C ALA A 395 -1.47 -7.88 -2.82
N VAL A 396 -1.11 -9.12 -3.18
CA VAL A 396 0.19 -9.43 -3.78
C VAL A 396 0.26 -8.91 -5.21
N ALA A 397 -0.77 -9.20 -6.02
CA ALA A 397 -0.82 -8.81 -7.42
C ALA A 397 -0.72 -7.29 -7.62
N ASN A 398 -1.20 -6.50 -6.64
CA ASN A 398 -1.26 -5.05 -6.71
C ASN A 398 -0.39 -4.35 -5.65
N ASN A 399 0.45 -5.10 -4.91
CA ASN A 399 1.28 -4.60 -3.82
C ASN A 399 0.52 -3.68 -2.83
N LEU A 400 -0.56 -4.19 -2.25
CA LEU A 400 -1.46 -3.43 -1.38
C LEU A 400 -1.04 -3.51 0.09
N ASP A 401 -1.22 -2.41 0.81
CA ASP A 401 -1.05 -2.34 2.26
C ASP A 401 -2.35 -2.69 2.99
N ILE A 402 -3.50 -2.45 2.35
CA ILE A 402 -4.83 -2.78 2.86
C ILE A 402 -5.68 -3.36 1.73
N VAL A 403 -6.35 -4.47 2.02
CA VAL A 403 -7.44 -5.00 1.19
C VAL A 403 -8.71 -5.02 2.01
N ALA A 404 -9.78 -4.43 1.49
CA ALA A 404 -11.11 -4.50 2.09
C ALA A 404 -12.11 -5.14 1.12
N GLY A 405 -13.15 -5.74 1.66
CA GLY A 405 -14.34 -6.10 0.89
C GLY A 405 -15.62 -5.77 1.63
N GLY A 406 -16.71 -6.25 1.05
CA GLY A 406 -18.05 -6.05 1.55
C GLY A 406 -18.38 -6.87 2.78
N ARG A 407 -19.50 -6.48 3.40
CA ARG A 407 -20.08 -7.13 4.57
C ARG A 407 -21.57 -7.41 4.42
N GLU A 408 -22.03 -8.45 5.09
CA GLU A 408 -23.44 -8.79 5.28
C GLU A 408 -23.85 -8.36 6.69
N ILE A 409 -25.02 -7.76 6.83
CA ILE A 409 -25.55 -7.27 8.10
C ILE A 409 -26.65 -8.23 8.53
N ILE A 410 -26.47 -8.82 9.71
CA ILE A 410 -27.37 -9.80 10.30
C ILE A 410 -27.84 -9.26 11.65
N VAL A 411 -29.12 -8.94 11.79
CA VAL A 411 -29.70 -8.45 13.05
C VAL A 411 -30.55 -9.55 13.66
N ASP A 412 -30.28 -9.92 14.91
CA ASP A 412 -30.99 -10.99 15.61
C ASP A 412 -31.13 -12.28 14.78
N ASN A 413 -30.03 -12.67 14.12
CA ASN A 413 -29.91 -13.81 13.20
C ASN A 413 -30.77 -13.74 11.93
N LYS A 414 -31.25 -12.55 11.55
CA LYS A 414 -31.96 -12.30 10.29
C LYS A 414 -31.13 -11.42 9.36
N HIS A 415 -31.11 -11.77 8.08
CA HIS A 415 -30.46 -10.94 7.07
C HIS A 415 -31.19 -9.60 6.92
N GLU A 416 -30.45 -8.51 7.12
CA GLU A 416 -30.97 -7.13 6.97
C GLU A 416 -30.37 -6.40 5.76
N GLY A 417 -29.20 -6.81 5.26
CA GLY A 417 -28.64 -6.20 4.06
C GLY A 417 -27.18 -6.54 3.77
N ILE A 418 -26.70 -6.07 2.62
CA ILE A 418 -25.31 -6.23 2.19
C ILE A 418 -24.73 -4.87 1.84
N LYS A 419 -23.50 -4.63 2.27
CA LYS A 419 -22.68 -3.49 1.86
C LYS A 419 -21.49 -4.01 1.06
N VAL A 420 -21.49 -3.78 -0.24
CA VAL A 420 -20.39 -4.13 -1.14
C VAL A 420 -20.03 -2.93 -2.02
N ALA A 421 -18.79 -2.89 -2.52
CA ALA A 421 -18.35 -1.83 -3.42
C ALA A 421 -19.09 -1.92 -4.75
N LYS A 422 -19.40 -0.80 -5.40
CA LYS A 422 -20.08 -0.82 -6.72
C LYS A 422 -19.21 -1.46 -7.81
N LYS A 423 -17.89 -1.31 -7.69
CA LYS A 423 -16.88 -1.91 -8.55
C LYS A 423 -15.66 -2.25 -7.69
N GLN A 424 -14.80 -3.13 -8.19
CA GLN A 424 -13.47 -3.31 -7.63
C GLN A 424 -12.59 -2.11 -8.05
N PHE A 425 -11.79 -1.57 -7.13
CA PHE A 425 -10.91 -0.44 -7.42
C PHE A 425 -9.70 -0.37 -6.49
N LEU A 426 -8.71 0.42 -6.91
CA LEU A 426 -7.48 0.71 -6.18
C LEU A 426 -7.41 2.19 -5.84
N ILE A 427 -6.68 2.49 -4.78
CA ILE A 427 -6.31 3.83 -4.34
C ILE A 427 -4.80 3.79 -4.11
N LEU A 428 -4.03 4.53 -4.91
CA LEU A 428 -2.57 4.44 -4.96
C LEU A 428 -1.89 5.74 -4.49
N THR A 429 -2.63 6.84 -4.44
CA THR A 429 -2.11 8.18 -4.13
C THR A 429 -2.93 8.90 -3.07
N LYS A 430 -2.32 9.92 -2.45
CA LYS A 430 -3.02 10.82 -1.52
C LYS A 430 -4.18 11.56 -2.19
N THR A 431 -4.01 11.95 -3.45
CA THR A 431 -5.07 12.60 -4.24
C THR A 431 -6.26 11.67 -4.43
N GLU A 432 -6.04 10.43 -4.86
CA GLU A 432 -7.13 9.45 -5.02
C GLU A 432 -7.85 9.14 -3.70
N LYS A 433 -7.14 9.16 -2.56
CA LYS A 433 -7.77 9.03 -1.23
C LYS A 433 -8.77 10.14 -0.94
N GLU A 434 -8.52 11.35 -1.44
CA GLU A 434 -9.44 12.48 -1.31
C GLU A 434 -10.58 12.36 -2.33
N GLU A 435 -10.26 12.16 -3.61
CA GLU A 435 -11.24 12.11 -4.71
C GLU A 435 -12.26 10.97 -4.53
N LEU A 436 -11.79 9.80 -4.06
CA LEU A 436 -12.61 8.60 -3.88
C LEU A 436 -13.10 8.41 -2.45
N PHE A 437 -12.93 9.41 -1.57
CA PHE A 437 -13.21 9.27 -0.14
C PHE A 437 -14.60 8.69 0.11
N ILE A 438 -15.64 9.19 -0.55
CA ILE A 438 -17.01 8.74 -0.34
C ILE A 438 -17.21 7.27 -0.73
N GLU A 439 -16.51 6.81 -1.76
CA GLU A 439 -16.60 5.46 -2.30
C GLU A 439 -16.02 4.43 -1.33
N TYR A 440 -14.85 4.71 -0.72
CA TYR A 440 -14.20 3.74 0.17
C TYR A 440 -14.40 4.02 1.67
N PHE A 441 -14.83 5.22 2.06
CA PHE A 441 -14.96 5.61 3.47
C PHE A 441 -15.78 4.61 4.29
N SER A 442 -16.89 4.11 3.73
CA SER A 442 -17.74 3.12 4.42
C SER A 442 -17.06 1.77 4.68
N PHE A 443 -16.00 1.47 3.92
CA PHE A 443 -15.13 0.32 4.15
C PHE A 443 -14.03 0.68 5.15
N MET A 444 -13.58 1.93 5.22
CA MET A 444 -12.59 2.40 6.21
C MET A 444 -13.11 2.40 7.66
N ILE A 445 -14.41 2.56 7.91
CA ILE A 445 -14.93 2.79 9.28
C ILE A 445 -14.58 1.67 10.26
N ASN A 446 -14.81 0.41 9.92
CA ASN A 446 -14.47 -0.71 10.80
C ASN A 446 -13.03 -1.19 10.53
N TYR A 447 -12.33 -1.83 11.48
CA TYR A 447 -11.07 -2.53 11.14
C TYR A 447 -11.30 -3.97 10.64
N TRP A 448 -12.41 -4.61 11.00
CA TRP A 448 -12.69 -6.00 10.63
C TRP A 448 -13.07 -6.10 9.15
N GLY A 449 -13.14 -7.32 8.62
CA GLY A 449 -13.45 -7.55 7.20
C GLY A 449 -12.35 -7.07 6.24
N LYS A 450 -11.10 -6.96 6.74
CA LYS A 450 -9.94 -6.46 5.99
C LYS A 450 -8.71 -7.30 6.22
N LEU A 451 -7.82 -7.25 5.25
CA LEU A 451 -6.45 -7.74 5.33
C LEU A 451 -5.49 -6.55 5.35
N PHE A 452 -4.67 -6.45 6.39
CA PHE A 452 -3.66 -5.42 6.57
C PHE A 452 -2.28 -6.01 6.40
N LYS A 453 -1.38 -5.29 5.72
CA LYS A 453 0.03 -5.63 5.69
C LYS A 453 0.67 -5.25 7.02
N ILE A 454 1.35 -6.18 7.68
CA ILE A 454 1.89 -5.99 9.03
C ILE A 454 2.92 -4.85 9.07
N SER A 455 3.69 -4.64 8.01
CA SER A 455 4.62 -3.50 7.93
C SER A 455 3.94 -2.14 8.09
N ASN A 456 2.65 -2.02 7.76
CA ASN A 456 1.87 -0.79 7.92
C ASN A 456 1.46 -0.54 9.40
N LEU A 457 1.36 -1.60 10.23
CA LEU A 457 1.06 -1.48 11.66
C LEU A 457 2.23 -0.90 12.46
N LYS A 458 3.48 -1.18 12.03
CA LYS A 458 4.71 -0.78 12.75
C LYS A 458 4.98 0.72 12.75
N ILE A 459 4.29 1.48 11.91
CA ILE A 459 4.46 2.93 11.74
C ILE A 459 3.30 3.74 12.35
N ILE A 460 2.38 3.09 13.06
CA ILE A 460 1.28 3.78 13.73
C ILE A 460 1.80 4.55 14.93
N ASP A 461 1.45 5.84 14.99
CA ASP A 461 1.64 6.66 16.17
C ASP A 461 0.59 6.27 17.24
N ARG A 462 1.04 5.52 18.25
CA ARG A 462 0.18 5.04 19.34
C ARG A 462 -0.50 6.17 20.11
N SER A 463 0.03 7.39 20.09
CA SER A 463 -0.59 8.53 20.79
C SER A 463 -1.92 8.96 20.17
N ASN A 464 -2.14 8.68 18.88
CA ASN A 464 -3.40 8.99 18.20
C ASN A 464 -4.48 7.92 18.40
N LEU A 465 -4.11 6.74 18.92
CA LEU A 465 -5.04 5.63 19.06
C LEU A 465 -6.09 5.88 20.16
N ILE A 466 -7.27 5.33 19.92
CA ILE A 466 -8.31 5.15 20.92
C ILE A 466 -8.23 3.69 21.35
N TYR A 467 -7.95 3.43 22.61
CA TYR A 467 -7.85 2.06 23.13
C TYR A 467 -9.21 1.36 23.15
N GLN A 468 -9.19 0.04 23.01
CA GLN A 468 -10.34 -0.85 22.77
C GLN A 468 -11.54 -0.66 23.71
N HIS A 469 -11.30 -0.19 24.93
CA HIS A 469 -12.36 -0.05 25.93
C HIS A 469 -13.25 1.19 25.70
N ASN A 470 -12.81 2.14 24.87
CA ASN A 470 -13.54 3.35 24.49
C ASN A 470 -14.37 3.12 23.21
N ASN A 471 -15.38 3.95 22.97
CA ASN A 471 -16.24 3.80 21.80
C ASN A 471 -15.48 4.20 20.52
N GLY A 472 -15.74 3.49 19.42
CA GLY A 472 -15.15 3.79 18.11
C GLY A 472 -13.62 3.66 18.05
N HIS A 473 -13.03 2.82 18.92
CA HIS A 473 -11.62 2.45 18.86
C HIS A 473 -11.26 1.86 17.50
N ASP A 474 -12.18 1.08 16.94
CA ASP A 474 -12.06 0.44 15.65
C ASP A 474 -11.92 1.44 14.50
N THR A 475 -12.74 2.48 14.55
CA THR A 475 -12.77 3.55 13.58
C THR A 475 -11.52 4.41 13.67
N ALA A 476 -11.07 4.74 14.88
CA ALA A 476 -9.83 5.47 15.05
C ALA A 476 -8.63 4.66 14.51
N PHE A 477 -8.56 3.38 14.84
CA PHE A 477 -7.48 2.50 14.40
C PHE A 477 -7.44 2.35 12.87
N SER A 478 -8.59 2.08 12.26
CA SER A 478 -8.69 1.92 10.82
C SER A 478 -8.40 3.23 10.07
N THR A 479 -8.81 4.38 10.63
CA THR A 479 -8.48 5.70 10.05
C THR A 479 -6.97 5.95 10.04
N GLU A 480 -6.25 5.66 11.13
CA GLU A 480 -4.79 5.81 11.18
C GLU A 480 -4.08 4.82 10.24
N LEU A 481 -4.58 3.59 10.13
CA LEU A 481 -4.05 2.61 9.18
C LEU A 481 -4.22 3.07 7.72
N CYS A 482 -5.40 3.58 7.37
CA CYS A 482 -5.65 4.16 6.05
C CYS A 482 -4.81 5.42 5.81
N ARG A 483 -4.54 6.23 6.85
CA ARG A 483 -3.64 7.39 6.77
C ARG A 483 -2.24 6.97 6.32
N ASN A 484 -1.70 5.92 6.92
CA ASN A 484 -0.35 5.41 6.69
C ASN A 484 -0.20 4.53 5.44
N ALA A 485 -1.26 3.81 5.04
CA ALA A 485 -1.24 2.94 3.87
C ALA A 485 -0.92 3.71 2.59
N LYS A 486 -0.04 3.19 1.74
CA LYS A 486 0.23 3.79 0.43
C LYS A 486 -0.77 3.30 -0.60
N ASN A 487 -1.03 1.99 -0.60
CA ASN A 487 -1.89 1.33 -1.56
C ASN A 487 -3.05 0.63 -0.87
N ILE A 488 -4.29 0.98 -1.22
CA ILE A 488 -5.51 0.36 -0.70
C ILE A 488 -6.28 -0.24 -1.88
N GLY A 489 -6.72 -1.49 -1.74
CA GLY A 489 -7.61 -2.12 -2.71
C GLY A 489 -8.96 -2.48 -2.10
N ILE A 490 -10.03 -2.21 -2.84
CA ILE A 490 -11.40 -2.53 -2.44
C ILE A 490 -11.96 -3.53 -3.44
N LEU A 491 -12.29 -4.73 -2.96
CA LEU A 491 -12.90 -5.79 -3.75
C LEU A 491 -14.43 -5.65 -3.75
N ASN A 492 -15.05 -5.79 -4.93
CA ASN A 492 -16.51 -5.93 -5.06
C ASN A 492 -16.94 -7.37 -4.73
N LYS A 493 -16.71 -7.78 -3.49
CA LYS A 493 -17.02 -9.12 -3.00
C LYS A 493 -17.32 -9.10 -1.52
N LEU A 494 -18.22 -9.96 -1.07
CA LEU A 494 -18.58 -10.14 0.33
C LEU A 494 -17.51 -11.00 1.02
N PHE A 495 -16.97 -10.54 2.15
CA PHE A 495 -16.01 -11.33 2.94
C PHE A 495 -16.35 -11.49 4.41
N TYR A 496 -17.27 -10.68 4.94
CA TYR A 496 -17.51 -10.61 6.38
C TYR A 496 -19.00 -10.60 6.69
N LYS A 497 -19.44 -11.36 7.69
CA LYS A 497 -20.82 -11.28 8.19
C LYS A 497 -20.81 -10.68 9.57
N TYR A 498 -21.47 -9.54 9.68
CA TYR A 498 -21.53 -8.68 10.85
C TYR A 498 -22.85 -8.91 11.59
N TYR A 499 -22.76 -9.50 12.78
CA TYR A 499 -23.90 -9.80 13.63
C TYR A 499 -24.17 -8.66 14.61
N ILE A 500 -25.43 -8.27 14.69
CA ILE A 500 -25.89 -7.21 15.59
C ILE A 500 -26.99 -7.79 16.47
N TYR A 501 -26.78 -7.66 17.78
CA TYR A 501 -27.76 -8.04 18.79
C TYR A 501 -28.13 -6.81 19.61
N LYS A 502 -29.30 -6.83 20.25
CA LYS A 502 -29.71 -5.74 21.16
C LYS A 502 -28.71 -5.51 22.31
N THR A 503 -27.99 -6.54 22.70
CA THR A 503 -26.96 -6.51 23.75
C THR A 503 -25.58 -6.05 23.25
N SER A 504 -25.41 -5.82 21.95
CA SER A 504 -24.14 -5.36 21.37
C SER A 504 -23.69 -4.02 21.98
N LYS A 505 -22.38 -3.86 22.19
CA LYS A 505 -21.79 -2.66 22.81
C LYS A 505 -22.19 -1.36 22.09
N SER A 506 -22.30 -1.40 20.77
CA SER A 506 -22.72 -0.25 19.93
C SER A 506 -24.13 0.25 20.26
N HIS A 507 -25.03 -0.64 20.71
CA HIS A 507 -26.44 -0.36 21.03
C HIS A 507 -26.68 -0.04 22.52
N THR A 508 -25.64 0.02 23.35
CA THR A 508 -25.77 0.37 24.77
C THR A 508 -25.13 1.73 25.09
N TRP A 509 -25.59 2.36 26.17
CA TRP A 509 -24.98 3.60 26.66
C TRP A 509 -23.69 3.31 27.43
N ARG A 510 -22.62 4.03 27.12
CA ARG A 510 -21.33 3.94 27.83
C ARG A 510 -20.77 5.34 28.05
N LYS A 511 -20.11 5.53 29.20
CA LYS A 511 -19.39 6.78 29.51
C LYS A 511 -18.37 7.07 28.41
N GLY A 512 -18.24 8.33 27.98
CA GLY A 512 -17.27 8.73 26.97
C GLY A 512 -17.72 8.55 25.51
N LYS A 513 -18.98 8.16 25.25
CA LYS A 513 -19.48 7.87 23.89
C LYS A 513 -19.44 9.10 23.00
N ILE A 514 -19.91 10.25 23.49
CA ILE A 514 -19.94 11.50 22.73
C ILE A 514 -18.52 12.03 22.48
N GLU A 515 -17.67 12.03 23.51
CA GLU A 515 -16.28 12.48 23.41
C GLU A 515 -15.48 11.65 22.42
N SER A 516 -15.74 10.34 22.36
CA SER A 516 -15.11 9.46 21.39
C SER A 516 -15.47 9.85 19.95
N TYR A 517 -16.74 10.20 19.69
CA TYR A 517 -17.16 10.65 18.36
C TYR A 517 -16.54 11.99 17.99
N ILE A 518 -16.43 12.94 18.93
CA ILE A 518 -15.70 14.19 18.70
C ILE A 518 -14.24 13.90 18.32
N LYS A 519 -13.56 13.00 19.03
CA LYS A 519 -12.18 12.61 18.73
C LYS A 519 -12.05 11.97 17.35
N ILE A 520 -12.94 11.04 16.99
CA ILE A 520 -12.90 10.35 15.69
C ILE A 520 -13.23 11.33 14.55
N HIS A 521 -14.16 12.26 14.74
CA HIS A 521 -14.45 13.31 13.77
C HIS A 521 -13.20 14.13 13.46
N ASN A 522 -12.48 14.55 14.51
CA ASN A 522 -11.25 15.32 14.35
C ASN A 522 -10.14 14.51 13.68
N LEU A 523 -10.07 13.20 13.95
CA LEU A 523 -9.14 12.28 13.28
C LEU A 523 -9.44 12.17 11.78
N MET A 524 -10.72 12.02 11.40
CA MET A 524 -11.13 11.97 9.99
C MET A 524 -10.89 13.30 9.27
N LYS A 525 -11.15 14.42 9.94
CA LYS A 525 -10.82 15.76 9.41
C LYS A 525 -9.32 15.87 9.14
N ARG A 526 -8.48 15.43 10.07
CA ARG A 526 -7.02 15.40 9.91
C ARG A 526 -6.59 14.48 8.77
N TYR A 527 -7.17 13.30 8.67
CA TYR A 527 -6.92 12.36 7.58
C TYR A 527 -7.16 13.00 6.20
N LEU A 528 -8.29 13.70 6.02
CA LEU A 528 -8.56 14.40 4.77
C LEU A 528 -7.57 15.53 4.50
N LEU A 529 -7.18 16.29 5.53
CA LEU A 529 -6.16 17.35 5.40
C LEU A 529 -4.78 16.80 5.01
N ASP A 530 -4.44 15.58 5.45
CA ASP A 530 -3.20 14.91 5.06
C ASP A 530 -3.22 14.39 3.60
N CYS A 531 -4.43 14.13 3.08
CA CYS A 531 -4.67 13.74 1.69
C CYS A 531 -4.64 14.96 0.77
N ASN A 532 -5.29 16.05 1.19
CA ASN A 532 -5.35 17.32 0.47
C ASN A 532 -5.49 18.49 1.47
N LEU A 533 -4.74 19.59 1.27
CA LEU A 533 -4.71 20.73 2.19
C LEU A 533 -6.06 21.40 2.40
N ILE A 534 -7.01 21.18 1.49
CA ILE A 534 -8.38 21.70 1.54
C ILE A 534 -9.35 20.52 1.50
N ILE A 535 -10.29 20.49 2.44
CA ILE A 535 -11.38 19.51 2.44
C ILE A 535 -12.48 20.02 1.50
N THR A 536 -12.83 19.22 0.49
CA THR A 536 -13.95 19.55 -0.41
C THR A 536 -15.28 19.52 0.34
N GLU A 537 -16.24 20.37 -0.07
CA GLU A 537 -17.57 20.43 0.57
C GLU A 537 -18.28 19.07 0.53
N THR A 538 -18.06 18.33 -0.55
CA THR A 538 -18.57 16.97 -0.70
C THR A 538 -18.06 16.02 0.38
N ASN A 539 -16.76 16.01 0.66
CA ASN A 539 -16.14 15.15 1.67
C ASN A 539 -16.46 15.61 3.10
N LYS A 540 -16.52 16.93 3.32
CA LYS A 540 -17.00 17.53 4.56
C LYS A 540 -18.41 17.02 4.90
N ASN A 541 -19.35 17.12 3.95
CA ASN A 541 -20.74 16.70 4.18
C ASN A 541 -20.87 15.18 4.36
N ALA A 542 -20.01 14.39 3.73
CA ALA A 542 -19.96 12.95 3.95
C ALA A 542 -19.56 12.58 5.39
N ILE A 543 -18.55 13.26 5.94
CA ILE A 543 -18.16 13.10 7.34
C ILE A 543 -19.31 13.56 8.24
N LEU A 544 -19.84 14.77 8.04
CA LEU A 544 -20.96 15.31 8.84
C LEU A 544 -22.16 14.36 8.85
N TYR A 545 -22.51 13.77 7.70
CA TYR A 545 -23.58 12.78 7.59
C TYR A 545 -23.34 11.53 8.44
N ASN A 546 -22.10 11.03 8.46
CA ASN A 546 -21.78 9.88 9.30
C ASN A 546 -21.94 10.22 10.79
N PHE A 547 -21.40 11.35 11.23
CA PHE A 547 -21.44 11.75 12.64
C PHE A 547 -22.84 12.14 13.12
N ILE A 548 -23.70 12.72 12.28
CA ILE A 548 -25.10 12.95 12.67
C ILE A 548 -25.88 11.64 12.79
N CYS A 549 -25.60 10.63 11.95
CA CYS A 549 -26.20 9.30 12.11
C CYS A 549 -25.78 8.64 13.43
N LEU A 550 -24.49 8.72 13.78
CA LEU A 550 -23.97 8.22 15.05
C LEU A 550 -24.54 8.99 16.25
N THR A 551 -24.69 10.31 16.11
CA THR A 551 -25.28 11.17 17.15
C THR A 551 -26.75 10.84 17.35
N ASP A 552 -27.54 10.69 16.28
CA ASP A 552 -28.95 10.30 16.33
C ASP A 552 -29.14 8.98 17.08
N LEU A 553 -28.33 7.97 16.75
CA LEU A 553 -28.35 6.68 17.47
C LEU A 553 -28.01 6.85 18.95
N SER A 554 -26.94 7.58 19.27
CA SER A 554 -26.51 7.81 20.66
C SER A 554 -27.52 8.59 21.48
N VAL A 555 -28.19 9.59 20.88
CA VAL A 555 -29.24 10.38 21.52
C VAL A 555 -30.44 9.51 21.84
N LYS A 556 -30.87 8.65 20.92
CA LYS A 556 -31.96 7.68 21.16
C LYS A 556 -31.62 6.77 22.33
N ILE A 557 -30.42 6.18 22.34
CA ILE A 557 -29.94 5.33 23.45
C ILE A 557 -29.87 6.13 24.76
N LEU A 558 -29.32 7.36 24.74
CA LEU A 558 -29.19 8.22 25.92
C LEU A 558 -30.56 8.53 26.54
N ILE A 559 -31.50 9.00 25.72
CA ILE A 559 -32.79 9.50 26.20
C ILE A 559 -33.70 8.34 26.58
N LEU A 560 -33.85 7.35 25.69
CA LEU A 560 -34.90 6.33 25.76
C LEU A 560 -34.48 5.08 26.55
N GLU A 561 -33.18 4.75 26.57
CA GLU A 561 -32.70 3.44 27.06
C GLU A 561 -31.73 3.54 28.23
N SER A 562 -31.06 4.69 28.42
CA SER A 562 -30.05 4.82 29.48
C SER A 562 -30.68 5.05 30.86
N ASN A 563 -30.08 4.45 31.87
CA ASN A 563 -30.42 4.61 33.29
C ASN A 563 -29.74 5.84 33.93
N LEU A 564 -29.28 6.80 33.13
CA LEU A 564 -28.69 8.04 33.65
C LEU A 564 -29.75 8.94 34.28
N THR A 565 -29.34 9.71 35.29
CA THR A 565 -30.17 10.80 35.83
C THR A 565 -30.35 11.90 34.79
N ASP A 566 -31.43 12.67 34.89
CA ASP A 566 -31.69 13.76 33.93
C ASP A 566 -30.55 14.77 33.91
N TYR A 567 -29.99 15.15 35.07
CA TYR A 567 -28.79 16.01 35.11
C TYR A 567 -27.62 15.45 34.29
N LYS A 568 -27.35 14.13 34.38
CA LYS A 568 -26.29 13.51 33.57
C LYS A 568 -26.65 13.49 32.09
N LYS A 569 -27.91 13.25 31.73
CA LYS A 569 -28.38 13.34 30.34
C LYS A 569 -28.25 14.75 29.78
N GLN A 570 -28.60 15.78 30.57
CA GLN A 570 -28.43 17.19 30.24
C GLN A 570 -26.96 17.47 29.91
N GLN A 571 -26.03 17.09 30.79
CA GLN A 571 -24.58 17.24 30.56
C GLN A 571 -24.09 16.60 29.26
N GLU A 572 -24.55 15.39 28.94
CA GLU A 572 -24.18 14.70 27.69
C GLU A 572 -24.76 15.40 26.45
N ILE A 573 -25.98 15.96 26.52
CA ILE A 573 -26.57 16.76 25.43
C ILE A 573 -25.82 18.07 25.23
N LEU A 574 -25.39 18.74 26.30
CA LEU A 574 -24.57 19.96 26.18
C LEU A 574 -23.25 19.64 25.47
N LYS A 575 -22.61 18.49 25.75
CA LYS A 575 -21.42 18.05 24.99
C LYS A 575 -21.71 17.88 23.49
N ILE A 576 -22.89 17.38 23.12
CA ILE A 576 -23.31 17.30 21.72
C ILE A 576 -23.43 18.71 21.12
N GLY A 577 -24.14 19.63 21.77
CA GLY A 577 -24.29 21.01 21.27
C GLY A 577 -22.96 21.78 21.17
N ARG A 578 -21.98 21.46 22.04
CA ARG A 578 -20.62 22.03 21.99
C ARG A 578 -19.76 21.50 20.84
N ALA A 579 -20.06 20.31 20.32
CA ALA A 579 -19.20 19.63 19.36
C ALA A 579 -19.07 20.42 18.04
N ASP A 580 -17.85 20.59 17.55
CA ASP A 580 -17.58 21.40 16.35
C ASP A 580 -18.33 20.90 15.11
N TYR A 581 -18.46 19.58 14.95
CA TYR A 581 -19.21 19.00 13.82
C TYR A 581 -20.72 19.27 13.91
N ILE A 582 -21.26 19.42 15.12
CA ILE A 582 -22.67 19.80 15.32
C ILE A 582 -22.87 21.27 14.98
N LYS A 583 -21.93 22.16 15.37
CA LYS A 583 -21.96 23.57 14.96
C LYS A 583 -21.90 23.72 13.44
N CYS A 584 -20.99 22.99 12.78
CA CYS A 584 -20.95 22.96 11.31
C CYS A 584 -22.27 22.49 10.68
N LEU A 585 -22.94 21.48 11.27
CA LEU A 585 -24.25 21.00 10.80
C LEU A 585 -25.38 22.01 11.02
N ILE A 586 -25.30 22.80 12.09
CA ILE A 586 -26.26 23.86 12.39
C ILE A 586 -26.19 24.95 11.33
N GLU A 587 -24.97 25.36 10.96
CA GLU A 587 -24.69 26.41 9.97
C GLU A 587 -24.88 25.95 8.50
N ASP A 588 -24.87 24.64 8.24
CA ASP A 588 -24.97 24.10 6.88
C ASP A 588 -26.45 23.96 6.42
N GLU A 589 -26.91 24.98 5.69
CA GLU A 589 -28.21 25.00 5.01
C GLU A 589 -28.28 24.02 3.81
N GLY A 590 -27.13 23.72 3.19
CA GLY A 590 -27.01 22.84 2.02
C GLY A 590 -27.03 21.35 2.35
N PHE A 591 -26.79 20.97 3.61
CA PHE A 591 -26.67 19.58 4.06
C PHE A 591 -27.86 18.70 3.67
N ASN A 592 -29.09 19.18 3.85
CA ASN A 592 -30.29 18.40 3.52
C ASN A 592 -30.42 18.20 1.99
N SER A 593 -30.09 19.23 1.20
CA SER A 593 -30.04 19.13 -0.28
C SER A 593 -28.98 18.11 -0.73
N TRP A 594 -27.82 18.13 -0.08
CA TRP A 594 -26.75 17.16 -0.33
C TRP A 594 -27.20 15.72 -0.03
N CYS A 595 -27.93 15.49 1.07
CA CYS A 595 -28.51 14.19 1.40
C CYS A 595 -29.54 13.74 0.34
N ASN A 596 -30.40 14.66 -0.10
CA ASN A 596 -31.42 14.39 -1.12
C ASN A 596 -30.80 13.92 -2.44
N ASN A 597 -29.77 14.61 -2.92
CA ASN A 597 -29.11 14.30 -4.18
C ASN A 597 -28.40 12.94 -4.20
N ARG A 598 -28.06 12.40 -3.02
CA ARG A 598 -27.41 11.08 -2.87
C ARG A 598 -28.38 9.94 -2.54
N GLY A 599 -29.67 10.22 -2.34
CA GLY A 599 -30.67 9.20 -1.99
C GLY A 599 -30.42 8.53 -0.63
N ILE A 600 -29.76 9.23 0.29
CA ILE A 600 -29.52 8.78 1.68
C ILE A 600 -30.58 9.35 2.64
N ARG A 601 -30.51 9.03 3.94
CA ARG A 601 -31.54 9.45 4.94
C ARG A 601 -31.63 10.99 4.99
N LYS A 602 -32.75 11.53 4.51
CA LYS A 602 -32.93 12.95 4.19
C LYS A 602 -33.09 13.86 5.41
N ASP A 603 -33.76 13.35 6.45
CA ASP A 603 -34.18 14.16 7.59
C ASP A 603 -33.41 13.84 8.88
N VAL A 604 -32.27 13.13 8.80
CA VAL A 604 -31.54 12.68 10.00
C VAL A 604 -31.14 13.84 10.92
N LYS A 605 -30.76 15.00 10.36
CA LYS A 605 -30.48 16.23 11.14
C LYS A 605 -31.73 16.70 11.88
N LYS A 606 -32.83 16.83 11.15
CA LYS A 606 -34.11 17.31 11.68
C LYS A 606 -34.67 16.36 12.75
N GLU A 607 -34.66 15.06 12.48
CA GLU A 607 -35.12 14.01 13.40
C GLU A 607 -34.32 14.00 14.69
N CYS A 608 -32.97 14.04 14.59
CA CYS A 608 -32.09 14.06 15.75
C CYS A 608 -32.33 15.31 16.60
N PHE A 609 -32.30 16.51 16.00
CA PHE A 609 -32.46 17.77 16.74
C PHE A 609 -33.88 17.94 17.29
N THR A 610 -34.90 17.45 16.59
CA THR A 610 -36.27 17.43 17.11
C THR A 610 -36.38 16.57 18.36
N LEU A 611 -35.75 15.38 18.38
CA LEU A 611 -35.73 14.50 19.54
C LEU A 611 -35.04 15.16 20.74
N ILE A 612 -33.84 15.72 20.52
CA ILE A 612 -33.08 16.44 21.55
C ILE A 612 -33.93 17.58 22.12
N LYS A 613 -34.41 18.47 21.26
CA LYS A 613 -35.21 19.63 21.65
C LYS A 613 -36.46 19.22 22.44
N THR A 614 -37.19 18.23 21.95
CA THR A 614 -38.44 17.77 22.60
C THR A 614 -38.17 17.27 24.00
N TRP A 615 -37.09 16.49 24.17
CA TRP A 615 -36.68 16.02 25.49
C TRP A 615 -36.18 17.18 26.38
N MET A 616 -35.42 18.12 25.83
CA MET A 616 -34.93 19.28 26.59
C MET A 616 -36.09 20.14 27.12
N LEU A 617 -37.11 20.41 26.29
CA LEU A 617 -38.30 21.16 26.70
C LEU A 617 -39.20 20.40 27.69
N SER A 618 -39.05 19.08 27.81
CA SER A 618 -39.78 18.29 28.81
C SER A 618 -39.11 18.29 30.19
N GLN A 619 -37.92 18.86 30.33
CA GLN A 619 -37.20 18.90 31.60
C GLN A 619 -37.82 19.94 32.53
N THR A 620 -38.17 19.52 33.74
CA THR A 620 -38.77 20.38 34.78
C THR A 620 -37.76 20.85 35.83
N ASN A 621 -36.59 20.22 35.88
CA ASN A 621 -35.51 20.57 36.80
C ASN A 621 -34.19 20.65 36.04
N ILE A 622 -33.68 21.87 35.87
CA ILE A 622 -32.42 22.17 35.19
C ILE A 622 -31.56 22.89 36.21
N ALA A 623 -30.35 22.42 36.43
CA ALA A 623 -29.49 22.98 37.44
C ALA A 623 -28.96 24.38 37.03
N ASP A 624 -28.86 25.28 38.00
CA ASP A 624 -28.42 26.66 37.84
C ASP A 624 -27.06 26.79 37.13
N ASP A 625 -26.17 25.82 37.34
CA ASP A 625 -24.82 25.80 36.76
C ASP A 625 -24.82 25.59 35.23
N ILE A 626 -25.93 25.11 34.66
CA ILE A 626 -26.04 24.79 33.24
C ILE A 626 -27.24 25.42 32.54
N ILE A 627 -28.19 26.02 33.25
CA ILE A 627 -29.47 26.45 32.70
C ILE A 627 -29.34 27.44 31.54
N LEU A 628 -28.39 28.38 31.61
CA LEU A 628 -28.16 29.37 30.55
C LEU A 628 -27.71 28.69 29.25
N GLU A 629 -26.67 27.86 29.36
CA GLU A 629 -26.15 27.12 28.21
C GLU A 629 -27.15 26.11 27.66
N PHE A 630 -27.93 25.47 28.54
CA PHE A 630 -29.02 24.59 28.16
C PHE A 630 -30.04 25.31 27.27
N CYS A 631 -30.38 26.55 27.62
CA CYS A 631 -31.27 27.36 26.79
C CYS A 631 -30.62 27.77 25.47
N GLU A 632 -29.37 28.21 25.48
CA GLU A 632 -28.63 28.62 24.28
C GLU A 632 -28.52 27.47 23.27
N ILE A 633 -28.10 26.29 23.71
CA ILE A 633 -28.01 25.10 22.87
C ILE A 633 -29.40 24.69 22.36
N GLY A 634 -30.43 24.79 23.19
CA GLY A 634 -31.82 24.57 22.77
C GLY A 634 -32.24 25.50 21.63
N GLN A 635 -31.94 26.80 21.74
CA GLN A 635 -32.20 27.80 20.69
C GLN A 635 -31.44 27.48 19.39
N LEU A 636 -30.17 27.06 19.48
CA LEU A 636 -29.38 26.67 18.31
C LEU A 636 -30.00 25.49 17.56
N PHE A 637 -30.45 24.45 18.28
CA PHE A 637 -31.13 23.31 17.66
C PHE A 637 -32.43 23.73 16.99
N CYS A 638 -33.26 24.55 17.66
CA CYS A 638 -34.51 25.06 17.09
C CYS A 638 -34.26 25.89 15.82
N SER A 639 -33.28 26.78 15.84
CA SER A 639 -32.91 27.60 14.67
C SER A 639 -32.50 26.73 13.49
N SER A 640 -31.68 25.69 13.72
CA SER A 640 -31.21 24.79 12.65
C SER A 640 -32.33 24.02 11.94
N ILE A 641 -33.46 23.79 12.62
CA ILE A 641 -34.61 23.06 12.08
C ILE A 641 -35.82 23.94 11.75
N ASN A 642 -35.67 25.27 11.84
CA ASN A 642 -36.74 26.25 11.65
C ASN A 642 -37.96 26.03 12.57
N ASP A 643 -37.71 25.74 13.86
CA ASP A 643 -38.75 25.57 14.89
C ASP A 643 -38.88 26.86 15.74
N GLU A 644 -39.65 27.83 15.22
CA GLU A 644 -39.88 29.13 15.88
C GLU A 644 -40.52 28.98 17.27
N GLU A 645 -41.49 28.08 17.42
CA GLU A 645 -42.18 27.85 18.70
C GLU A 645 -41.21 27.32 19.76
N GLY A 646 -40.41 26.31 19.41
CA GLY A 646 -39.36 25.78 20.28
C GLY A 646 -38.33 26.85 20.64
N TRP A 647 -37.91 27.66 19.67
CA TRP A 647 -36.96 28.75 19.90
C TRP A 647 -37.52 29.76 20.91
N THR A 648 -38.76 30.21 20.73
CA THR A 648 -39.41 31.15 21.67
C THR A 648 -39.50 30.57 23.08
N LYS A 649 -39.84 29.29 23.23
CA LYS A 649 -39.90 28.63 24.56
C LYS A 649 -38.53 28.65 25.26
N PHE A 650 -37.45 28.33 24.56
CA PHE A 650 -36.12 28.42 25.15
C PHE A 650 -35.69 29.86 25.42
N SER A 651 -36.09 30.84 24.61
CA SER A 651 -35.81 32.26 24.86
C SER A 651 -36.50 32.77 26.12
N ILE A 652 -37.75 32.36 26.37
CA ILE A 652 -38.46 32.66 27.62
C ILE A 652 -37.78 31.99 28.80
N LEU A 653 -37.43 30.70 28.69
CA LEU A 653 -36.72 29.98 29.74
C LEU A 653 -35.37 30.65 30.07
N HIS A 654 -34.63 31.09 29.04
CA HIS A 654 -33.37 31.81 29.21
C HIS A 654 -33.57 33.13 29.96
N ALA A 655 -34.56 33.95 29.56
CA ALA A 655 -34.84 35.23 30.21
C ALA A 655 -35.25 35.06 31.69
N ASN A 656 -36.04 34.03 31.99
CA ASN A 656 -36.42 33.69 33.35
C ASN A 656 -35.21 33.25 34.18
N ALA A 657 -34.36 32.38 33.64
CA ALA A 657 -33.15 31.92 34.30
C ALA A 657 -32.18 33.06 34.62
N LEU A 658 -31.96 33.99 33.68
CA LEU A 658 -31.14 35.18 33.91
C LEU A 658 -31.68 36.05 35.05
N THR A 659 -33.01 36.20 35.12
CA THR A 659 -33.68 36.96 36.18
C THR A 659 -33.50 36.29 37.54
N GLU A 660 -33.71 34.98 37.62
CA GLU A 660 -33.60 34.20 38.85
C GLU A 660 -32.16 34.15 39.37
N LEU A 661 -31.18 33.87 38.50
CA LEU A 661 -29.76 33.89 38.86
C LEU A 661 -29.33 35.29 39.33
N GLY A 662 -29.79 36.35 38.67
CA GLY A 662 -29.54 37.73 39.08
C GLY A 662 -30.08 38.02 40.49
N ASN A 663 -31.33 37.63 40.77
CA ASN A 663 -31.92 37.78 42.10
C ASN A 663 -31.14 36.99 43.17
N ASN A 664 -30.73 35.75 42.86
CA ASN A 664 -29.93 34.92 43.77
C ASN A 664 -28.58 35.58 44.08
N MET A 665 -27.90 36.17 43.08
CA MET A 665 -26.66 36.91 43.28
C MET A 665 -26.86 38.16 44.16
N ILE A 666 -27.96 38.89 43.99
CA ILE A 666 -28.31 40.04 44.84
C ILE A 666 -28.47 39.57 46.30
N THR A 667 -29.27 38.53 46.55
CA THR A 667 -29.49 37.99 47.89
C THR A 667 -28.20 37.49 48.54
N GLN A 668 -27.31 36.81 47.79
CA GLN A 668 -26.00 36.39 48.30
C GLN A 668 -25.12 37.60 48.67
N GLY A 669 -25.14 38.66 47.85
CA GLY A 669 -24.45 39.90 48.14
C GLY A 669 -24.94 40.57 49.42
N GLU A 670 -26.26 40.67 49.60
CA GLU A 670 -26.90 41.22 50.80
C GLU A 670 -26.52 40.42 52.07
N GLN A 671 -26.53 39.09 51.99
CA GLN A 671 -26.10 38.24 53.12
C GLN A 671 -24.63 38.45 53.48
N LYS A 672 -23.75 38.57 52.47
CA LYS A 672 -22.33 38.82 52.68
C LYS A 672 -22.08 40.20 53.31
N ILE A 673 -22.84 41.21 52.88
CA ILE A 673 -22.79 42.54 53.50
C ILE A 673 -23.19 42.45 54.98
N GLN A 674 -24.31 41.79 55.30
CA GLN A 674 -24.74 41.62 56.69
C GLN A 674 -23.71 40.86 57.54
N GLU A 675 -23.07 39.84 56.99
CA GLU A 675 -22.00 39.11 57.68
C GLU A 675 -20.79 40.00 57.97
N LEU A 676 -20.34 40.79 56.98
CA LEU A 676 -19.23 41.73 57.12
C LEU A 676 -19.55 42.86 58.11
N GLU A 677 -20.77 43.39 58.09
CA GLU A 677 -21.24 44.38 59.07
C GLU A 677 -21.27 43.81 60.49
N ARG A 678 -21.64 42.54 60.64
CA ARG A 678 -21.55 41.84 61.94
C ARG A 678 -20.11 41.65 62.41
N MET A 679 -19.18 41.42 61.48
CA MET A 679 -17.75 41.30 61.81
C MET A 679 -17.12 42.65 62.16
N LEU A 680 -17.55 43.75 61.54
CA LEU A 680 -17.10 45.11 61.86
C LEU A 680 -17.64 45.63 63.21
N SER A 681 -18.71 45.04 63.72
CA SER A 681 -19.33 45.41 65.00
C SER A 681 -18.86 44.57 66.20
N LEU A 682 -18.01 43.57 65.96
CA LEU A 682 -17.25 42.79 66.95
C LEU A 682 -15.83 43.31 67.06
#